data_AF-A0A5B8UPE7-F1
#
_entry.id   AF-A0A5B8UPE7-F1
#
_cell.length_a   1.000
_cell.length_b   1.000
_cell.length_c   1.000
_cell.angle_alpha   90.00
_cell.angle_beta   90.00
_cell.angle_gamma   90.00
#
_symmetry.space_group_name_H-M   'P 1'
#
loop_
_entity.id
_entity.type
_entity.pdbx_description
1 polymer ?
#
loop_
_entity_poly.entity_id
_entity_poly.type
_entity_poly.pdbx_seq_one_letter_code
_entity_poly.pdbx_strand_id
1 'polypeptide(L)'
;MNKRYQIRAHSPGLTSFKAFLFIGFFLVSSVFLKAAAQVVTDPSSDPNYDKQKAALINVSQGKTVQKSKTAPMQKSAAPSVSANALATCYFPPDNTYSSVPANDDGFVGPITLPFTFKLYGASYNQVYINNNGNITFDAGVSQYTADGFPFNVPMVAAFWADVDTRTGNLVRYKVNPTNLIVTFPQVGYYSTHLDKLNTFQIIITNGNDPLIGVGNNVAFYYDDMQWTTGDASGGSGGFGGGPATVGINKGNSVDYVQVGRFGIPGSAYDGGGGAIDGVDYLDGKCFTFNVTGELNNPNLPPSVSGAPANNTLNLACGETQTLTLQFLPPEINQLVSTTINTGGLCNVSTSISNGAVSTASVTITGAACNAGSHVISFTATDNFSTPASTTVNITVNVAACVNVGPVYYSKPTGDLHNLLTWGLNTDGSGANPSDFGDSTFQLANRSSGLYTMTGDWSVGGIINIPSGSQLQINGNTLSLTELDGAGTISGSNTSNLAVIGSSGGNVTLNFTGGSNTLNNFTVNRSGSNATATLGNALNVLNVLTLTTGRLNTGGMLTLKSSAANTARVAPVTGSISGDVTVERFIPARRAWRILSAPVGGISSGAASGQANLTNSQETAIGPLLRSDGSPRPQSFGTATFSLNEARTAMTMTATVFNIDITGTQTPDPNDNLVAAHIHVGAPPGSNASVRWGFFGTPDNDINPKQLVVTPFASGVGGTFTSIWDLPEGNGGTTLATNLPGILAGLSYINFHTVQFGGGEIRGQITMVGPGTQTINQAWQEGAILGLSANPNPAPGYGTHITGGPTYGSTANGFDQNPGAASSIKRYSSILNNWEALQNTNATFVGADAYMTFVRGDRGIPIGTNDVPPTVTTLRAKGPLRIGDQTFNVAATGFTAIPNPYASPINFATITRNGVQNNFYLWDPKMGGINGVGAYVLLSDNGAGGYDIVPAPVSPESQYIQSGQGFLVRPATNGVSGSITIKESDKSATPAMDVFRANGPTASIPVTPLFADPSSGQGLRVQLQTTNADGGVNILDEVFASYRNTYAEKIDGLDAVKMENVEENVAIIREGQTFMVERKPLPKENDVISLKLWNTKAQTYVFEINPVHLAGTGLFAFVEDKYLKTVTPVSLEVKSKVSFSITNDPASARSDRFQIILTHRLPDVLTKVSDKSNITAYPNPVHGHTIQLAFVNKEQGLYSVEIINGSGQVVLRKNLQHSGGTVAQTLELSSKLSAGAYQLRVSGKGGSTTVPLLIN
;
A
#
# COMPACT_ATOMS: atom_id res chain seq x y z
N MET A 1 -22.18 -46.93 -20.80
CA MET A 1 -22.64 -48.25 -21.32
C MET A 1 -21.42 -49.06 -21.79
N ASN A 2 -21.63 -50.34 -22.13
CA ASN A 2 -20.67 -51.32 -22.73
C ASN A 2 -19.76 -50.74 -23.86
N LYS A 3 -18.59 -51.32 -24.23
CA LYS A 3 -17.96 -52.64 -23.94
C LYS A 3 -16.41 -52.66 -24.13
N ARG A 4 -15.81 -53.86 -24.07
CA ARG A 4 -14.37 -54.21 -24.01
C ARG A 4 -13.64 -54.39 -25.37
N TYR A 5 -12.38 -53.92 -25.45
CA TYR A 5 -11.09 -54.62 -25.80
C TYR A 5 -10.95 -55.67 -26.96
N GLN A 6 -9.71 -55.75 -27.51
CA GLN A 6 -9.02 -56.90 -28.20
C GLN A 6 -9.31 -57.17 -29.71
N ILE A 7 -8.39 -57.65 -30.62
CA ILE A 7 -6.92 -57.93 -30.59
C ILE A 7 -6.26 -58.16 -32.01
N ARG A 8 -4.90 -58.28 -32.08
CA ARG A 8 -4.00 -58.90 -33.12
C ARG A 8 -3.46 -58.09 -34.33
N ALA A 9 -2.42 -58.65 -34.99
CA ALA A 9 -1.34 -57.94 -35.71
C ALA A 9 -0.52 -58.81 -36.72
N HIS A 10 0.55 -58.23 -37.29
CA HIS A 10 1.71 -58.76 -38.07
C HIS A 10 1.76 -58.58 -39.61
N SER A 11 3.01 -58.49 -40.11
CA SER A 11 3.52 -58.19 -41.48
C SER A 11 4.74 -59.09 -41.79
N PRO A 12 5.28 -59.18 -43.05
CA PRO A 12 6.47 -58.37 -43.43
C PRO A 12 6.76 -58.12 -44.96
N GLY A 13 7.73 -57.22 -45.25
CA GLY A 13 8.81 -57.37 -46.28
C GLY A 13 8.65 -56.83 -47.73
N LEU A 14 9.69 -56.76 -48.59
CA LEU A 14 11.16 -56.54 -48.40
C LEU A 14 11.97 -56.32 -49.74
N THR A 15 12.73 -55.20 -49.90
CA THR A 15 14.03 -55.01 -50.69
C THR A 15 14.17 -55.34 -52.21
N SER A 16 15.14 -54.85 -53.05
CA SER A 16 16.09 -53.68 -53.10
C SER A 16 16.97 -53.61 -54.40
N PHE A 17 17.91 -52.62 -54.50
CA PHE A 17 19.18 -52.50 -55.33
C PHE A 17 19.38 -51.48 -56.51
N LYS A 18 20.66 -51.22 -56.92
CA LYS A 18 21.23 -50.03 -57.64
C LYS A 18 22.49 -50.30 -58.53
N ALA A 19 22.90 -49.36 -59.43
CA ALA A 19 24.28 -49.04 -59.94
C ALA A 19 24.30 -47.67 -60.71
N PHE A 20 25.16 -46.64 -60.48
CA PHE A 20 26.60 -46.34 -60.84
C PHE A 20 26.86 -45.93 -62.33
N LEU A 21 27.68 -44.93 -62.77
CA LEU A 21 29.03 -44.32 -62.44
C LEU A 21 29.08 -42.82 -63.01
N PHE A 22 30.09 -41.87 -63.02
CA PHE A 22 31.41 -41.59 -62.38
C PHE A 22 31.95 -40.12 -62.64
N ILE A 23 32.79 -39.56 -61.72
CA ILE A 23 33.95 -38.58 -61.78
C ILE A 23 33.97 -37.20 -62.53
N GLY A 24 34.46 -36.14 -61.82
CA GLY A 24 35.08 -34.89 -62.33
C GLY A 24 35.60 -33.89 -61.23
N PHE A 25 36.90 -33.51 -61.24
CA PHE A 25 37.69 -32.73 -60.22
C PHE A 25 37.51 -31.18 -60.26
N PHE A 26 37.91 -30.29 -59.30
CA PHE A 26 38.22 -30.30 -57.83
C PHE A 26 38.60 -28.87 -57.32
N LEU A 27 38.17 -28.40 -56.13
CA LEU A 27 38.92 -27.63 -55.08
C LEU A 27 38.01 -26.98 -54.00
N VAL A 28 38.58 -26.40 -52.92
CA VAL A 28 37.97 -26.33 -51.57
C VAL A 28 38.14 -24.98 -50.86
N SER A 29 37.07 -24.45 -50.22
CA SER A 29 37.16 -23.70 -48.94
C SER A 29 35.81 -23.51 -48.19
N SER A 30 35.86 -23.67 -46.86
CA SER A 30 35.12 -22.93 -45.80
C SER A 30 33.57 -22.84 -45.70
N VAL A 31 33.03 -23.77 -44.89
CA VAL A 31 32.09 -23.65 -43.73
C VAL A 31 30.68 -22.97 -43.79
N PHE A 32 29.80 -23.58 -42.97
CA PHE A 32 28.54 -23.16 -42.35
C PHE A 32 27.20 -23.43 -43.05
N LEU A 33 26.19 -23.65 -42.18
CA LEU A 33 25.01 -24.46 -42.45
C LEU A 33 23.74 -23.77 -41.90
N LYS A 34 22.59 -24.11 -42.48
CA LYS A 34 21.28 -23.48 -42.22
C LYS A 34 20.83 -23.60 -40.77
N ALA A 35 20.31 -22.49 -40.22
CA ALA A 35 19.25 -22.54 -39.21
C ALA A 35 17.89 -22.71 -39.92
N ALA A 36 16.93 -23.35 -39.24
CA ALA A 36 15.54 -23.48 -39.71
C ALA A 36 14.62 -22.49 -38.97
N ALA A 37 13.46 -22.18 -39.55
CA ALA A 37 12.57 -21.14 -39.05
C ALA A 37 11.98 -21.45 -37.67
N GLN A 38 11.91 -20.41 -36.82
CA GLN A 38 11.11 -20.40 -35.60
C GLN A 38 9.83 -19.60 -35.88
N VAL A 39 8.67 -20.17 -35.54
CA VAL A 39 7.39 -19.45 -35.63
C VAL A 39 7.29 -18.50 -34.45
N VAL A 40 7.26 -17.20 -34.73
CA VAL A 40 6.93 -16.17 -33.73
C VAL A 40 5.41 -16.10 -33.62
N THR A 41 4.87 -16.27 -32.42
CA THR A 41 3.46 -15.98 -32.12
C THR A 41 3.24 -14.47 -32.02
N ASP A 42 2.20 -13.97 -32.68
CA ASP A 42 1.92 -12.56 -32.88
C ASP A 42 1.63 -11.80 -31.56
N PRO A 43 2.39 -10.72 -31.24
CA PRO A 43 2.13 -9.83 -30.11
C PRO A 43 0.77 -9.11 -30.13
N SER A 44 0.06 -9.05 -31.27
CA SER A 44 -1.28 -8.43 -31.40
C SER A 44 -2.37 -9.06 -30.51
N SER A 45 -2.05 -10.15 -29.83
CA SER A 45 -2.99 -11.01 -29.10
C SER A 45 -3.07 -10.78 -27.57
N ASP A 46 -2.31 -9.86 -26.97
CA ASP A 46 -2.48 -9.49 -25.54
C ASP A 46 -3.49 -8.33 -25.36
N PRO A 47 -4.67 -8.57 -24.76
CA PRO A 47 -5.68 -7.54 -24.50
C PRO A 47 -5.32 -6.55 -23.36
N ASN A 48 -4.04 -6.49 -22.96
CA ASN A 48 -3.53 -5.58 -21.93
C ASN A 48 -2.39 -4.68 -22.43
N TYR A 49 -1.93 -4.78 -23.68
CA TYR A 49 -0.90 -3.88 -24.24
C TYR A 49 -1.29 -2.39 -24.03
N ASP A 50 -2.51 -2.02 -24.43
CA ASP A 50 -3.04 -0.66 -24.26
C ASP A 50 -3.16 -0.25 -22.78
N LYS A 51 -3.34 -1.20 -21.85
CA LYS A 51 -3.39 -0.93 -20.40
C LYS A 51 -2.00 -0.69 -19.81
N GLN A 52 -0.97 -1.36 -20.33
CA GLN A 52 0.42 -1.11 -19.96
C GLN A 52 0.87 0.25 -20.50
N LYS A 53 0.49 0.62 -21.73
CA LYS A 53 0.75 1.96 -22.29
C LYS A 53 0.03 3.05 -21.49
N ALA A 54 -1.26 2.89 -21.20
CA ALA A 54 -2.02 3.82 -20.36
C ALA A 54 -1.47 3.98 -18.92
N ALA A 55 -0.64 3.05 -18.42
CA ALA A 55 -0.01 3.18 -17.10
C ALA A 55 1.16 4.18 -17.06
N LEU A 56 1.74 4.54 -18.21
CA LEU A 56 2.86 5.49 -18.29
C LEU A 56 2.42 6.97 -18.38
N ILE A 57 1.21 7.24 -18.90
CA ILE A 57 0.69 8.60 -19.13
C ILE A 57 -0.21 9.11 -17.98
N ASN A 58 -0.66 8.23 -17.07
CA ASN A 58 -1.60 8.58 -16.00
C ASN A 58 -1.00 9.37 -14.81
N VAL A 59 -0.03 10.25 -15.08
CA VAL A 59 0.31 11.39 -14.21
C VAL A 59 -0.52 12.64 -14.59
N SER A 60 -1.47 12.55 -15.54
CA SER A 60 -2.56 13.55 -15.64
C SER A 60 -3.97 12.98 -15.95
N GLN A 61 -4.84 13.09 -14.94
CA GLN A 61 -6.32 13.05 -14.97
C GLN A 61 -7.08 11.84 -15.56
N GLY A 62 -7.85 11.17 -14.70
CA GLY A 62 -8.96 10.30 -15.10
C GLY A 62 -10.09 10.22 -14.07
N LYS A 63 -11.12 11.07 -14.17
CA LYS A 63 -12.43 10.86 -13.50
C LYS A 63 -13.59 11.34 -14.38
N THR A 64 -14.54 10.45 -14.63
CA THR A 64 -15.59 10.61 -15.65
C THR A 64 -16.84 11.38 -15.15
N VAL A 65 -17.60 11.87 -16.14
CA VAL A 65 -18.70 12.85 -16.00
C VAL A 65 -20.05 12.24 -15.58
N GLN A 66 -20.82 12.93 -14.72
CA GLN A 66 -22.29 13.11 -14.89
C GLN A 66 -22.81 14.42 -14.21
N LYS A 67 -23.06 15.44 -15.05
CA LYS A 67 -24.12 16.49 -14.99
C LYS A 67 -24.70 16.96 -13.63
N SER A 68 -24.45 18.23 -13.28
CA SER A 68 -25.54 19.23 -13.09
C SER A 68 -25.03 20.68 -13.17
N LYS A 69 -25.94 21.64 -13.37
CA LYS A 69 -25.64 23.07 -13.63
C LYS A 69 -25.44 23.87 -12.33
N THR A 70 -24.42 24.73 -12.27
CA THR A 70 -24.52 26.22 -12.20
C THR A 70 -23.11 26.86 -12.16
N ALA A 71 -23.03 28.15 -12.49
CA ALA A 71 -21.81 28.98 -12.46
C ALA A 71 -22.07 30.26 -11.64
N PRO A 72 -21.12 31.22 -11.48
CA PRO A 72 -19.65 31.14 -11.59
C PRO A 72 -18.93 31.65 -10.31
N MET A 73 -17.61 31.45 -10.15
CA MET A 73 -16.79 32.36 -9.32
C MET A 73 -15.29 32.39 -9.66
N GLN A 74 -14.64 33.44 -9.16
CA GLN A 74 -13.39 34.08 -9.59
C GLN A 74 -12.13 33.20 -9.76
N LYS A 75 -11.27 33.66 -10.69
CA LYS A 75 -9.96 33.11 -11.05
C LYS A 75 -8.88 33.56 -10.04
N SER A 76 -8.43 32.66 -9.15
CA SER A 76 -7.25 32.85 -8.30
C SER A 76 -5.95 32.53 -9.06
N ALA A 77 -4.80 32.95 -8.51
CA ALA A 77 -3.49 32.85 -9.17
C ALA A 77 -2.94 31.41 -9.23
N ALA A 78 -2.10 31.13 -10.22
CA ALA A 78 -1.46 29.83 -10.42
C ALA A 78 -0.41 29.51 -9.34
N PRO A 79 -0.36 28.28 -8.80
CA PRO A 79 0.74 27.83 -7.95
C PRO A 79 2.06 27.71 -8.72
N SER A 80 3.18 28.00 -8.06
CA SER A 80 4.53 27.80 -8.59
C SER A 80 4.91 26.32 -8.65
N VAL A 81 5.43 25.87 -9.79
CA VAL A 81 5.82 24.46 -10.05
C VAL A 81 7.22 24.16 -9.49
N SER A 82 7.41 22.96 -8.94
CA SER A 82 8.70 22.42 -8.49
C SER A 82 9.53 21.85 -9.64
N ALA A 83 10.82 22.18 -9.71
CA ALA A 83 11.74 21.64 -10.71
C ALA A 83 12.28 20.23 -10.36
N ASN A 84 12.73 19.51 -11.39
CA ASN A 84 13.41 18.20 -11.42
C ASN A 84 12.61 16.99 -11.96
N ALA A 85 11.76 17.22 -12.94
CA ALA A 85 11.85 16.42 -14.17
C ALA A 85 12.74 17.19 -15.18
N LEU A 86 13.35 16.50 -16.15
CA LEU A 86 13.76 17.19 -17.38
C LEU A 86 12.49 17.72 -18.03
N ALA A 87 12.41 19.04 -18.26
CA ALA A 87 11.20 19.65 -18.80
C ALA A 87 10.93 19.09 -20.21
N THR A 88 9.69 18.63 -20.45
CA THR A 88 9.26 18.23 -21.79
C THR A 88 9.38 19.42 -22.73
N CYS A 89 9.99 19.23 -23.90
CA CYS A 89 10.20 20.32 -24.86
C CYS A 89 8.89 20.77 -25.53
N TYR A 90 7.88 19.89 -25.51
CA TYR A 90 6.53 20.15 -25.97
C TYR A 90 5.94 21.41 -25.33
N PHE A 91 5.46 22.35 -26.14
CA PHE A 91 4.81 23.57 -25.68
C PHE A 91 3.27 23.44 -25.71
N PRO A 92 2.57 23.27 -24.58
CA PRO A 92 1.12 23.06 -24.61
C PRO A 92 0.37 24.24 -25.26
N PRO A 93 -0.63 23.98 -26.13
CA PRO A 93 -1.36 25.05 -26.80
C PRO A 93 -2.19 25.89 -25.81
N ASP A 94 -1.88 27.19 -25.78
CA ASP A 94 -2.61 28.20 -25.03
C ASP A 94 -3.80 28.79 -25.83
N ASN A 95 -4.53 29.75 -25.25
CA ASN A 95 -5.70 30.37 -25.89
C ASN A 95 -5.39 31.36 -27.03
N THR A 96 -4.13 31.49 -27.43
CA THR A 96 -3.68 32.29 -28.60
C THR A 96 -3.39 31.43 -29.83
N TYR A 97 -3.45 30.10 -29.70
CA TYR A 97 -3.35 29.19 -30.84
C TYR A 97 -4.63 29.21 -31.69
N SER A 98 -4.47 29.31 -33.00
CA SER A 98 -5.49 29.01 -34.01
C SER A 98 -5.68 27.50 -34.16
N SER A 99 -6.75 27.08 -34.84
CA SER A 99 -7.13 25.67 -34.99
C SER A 99 -7.30 25.30 -36.46
N VAL A 100 -6.81 24.13 -36.84
CA VAL A 100 -7.23 23.46 -38.07
C VAL A 100 -8.66 22.93 -37.84
N PRO A 101 -9.61 23.10 -38.80
CA PRO A 101 -10.94 22.50 -38.69
C PRO A 101 -10.86 20.96 -38.60
N ALA A 102 -11.82 20.33 -37.92
CA ALA A 102 -11.91 18.86 -37.83
C ALA A 102 -11.99 18.20 -39.22
N ASN A 103 -11.05 17.32 -39.53
CA ASN A 103 -10.93 16.71 -40.86
C ASN A 103 -10.10 15.39 -40.83
N ASP A 104 -9.85 14.85 -42.02
CA ASP A 104 -9.11 13.61 -42.30
C ASP A 104 -7.81 13.96 -43.06
N ASP A 105 -7.88 14.08 -44.39
CA ASP A 105 -6.75 14.43 -45.29
C ASP A 105 -6.65 15.92 -45.64
N GLY A 106 -7.30 16.79 -44.87
CA GLY A 106 -7.40 18.21 -45.13
C GLY A 106 -6.16 18.99 -44.69
N PHE A 107 -6.03 20.18 -45.27
CA PHE A 107 -5.01 21.15 -44.89
C PHE A 107 -5.59 22.56 -44.75
N VAL A 108 -4.89 23.44 -44.04
CA VAL A 108 -5.17 24.88 -43.98
C VAL A 108 -3.99 25.65 -44.54
N GLY A 109 -4.24 26.46 -45.57
CA GLY A 109 -3.26 27.37 -46.15
C GLY A 109 -3.72 27.99 -47.47
N PRO A 110 -2.90 28.87 -48.07
CA PRO A 110 -1.60 29.32 -47.56
C PRO A 110 -1.76 30.27 -46.36
N ILE A 111 -1.05 29.97 -45.27
CA ILE A 111 -0.88 30.87 -44.11
C ILE A 111 0.38 31.69 -44.36
N THR A 112 0.26 33.02 -44.41
CA THR A 112 1.43 33.92 -44.53
C THR A 112 2.30 33.88 -43.28
N LEU A 113 3.61 33.71 -43.46
CA LEU A 113 4.60 33.82 -42.40
C LEU A 113 5.09 35.28 -42.31
N PRO A 114 5.17 35.89 -41.11
CA PRO A 114 5.74 37.24 -40.94
C PRO A 114 7.29 37.26 -40.98
N PHE A 115 7.90 36.10 -41.23
CA PHE A 115 9.33 35.88 -41.40
C PHE A 115 9.59 34.97 -42.60
N THR A 116 10.79 35.05 -43.17
CA THR A 116 11.22 34.10 -44.21
C THR A 116 11.78 32.84 -43.57
N PHE A 117 11.13 31.70 -43.84
CA PHE A 117 11.70 30.39 -43.60
C PHE A 117 12.62 30.01 -44.78
N LYS A 118 13.72 29.30 -44.49
CA LYS A 118 14.64 28.77 -45.51
C LYS A 118 14.69 27.24 -45.46
N LEU A 119 14.72 26.60 -46.62
CA LEU A 119 14.83 25.15 -46.77
C LEU A 119 15.72 24.84 -47.99
N TYR A 120 16.93 24.34 -47.76
CA TYR A 120 17.96 24.09 -48.77
C TYR A 120 18.18 25.28 -49.75
N GLY A 121 18.30 26.50 -49.19
CA GLY A 121 18.47 27.76 -49.91
C GLY A 121 17.17 28.38 -50.45
N ALA A 122 16.13 27.59 -50.70
CA ALA A 122 14.82 28.10 -51.10
C ALA A 122 14.18 28.89 -49.94
N SER A 123 13.48 29.97 -50.26
CA SER A 123 12.96 30.93 -49.27
C SER A 123 11.43 31.02 -49.35
N TYR A 124 10.76 30.71 -48.24
CA TYR A 124 9.31 30.60 -48.15
C TYR A 124 8.74 31.60 -47.13
N ASN A 125 7.72 32.35 -47.56
CA ASN A 125 6.97 33.30 -46.71
C ASN A 125 5.50 32.85 -46.51
N GLN A 126 5.20 31.59 -46.80
CA GLN A 126 3.88 30.97 -46.64
C GLN A 126 4.02 29.49 -46.26
N VAL A 127 2.95 28.90 -45.72
CA VAL A 127 2.90 27.47 -45.36
C VAL A 127 1.48 26.91 -45.50
N TYR A 128 1.36 25.61 -45.74
CA TYR A 128 0.15 24.83 -45.62
C TYR A 128 0.33 23.81 -44.49
N ILE A 129 -0.62 23.76 -43.55
CA ILE A 129 -0.61 22.83 -42.42
C ILE A 129 -1.55 21.67 -42.75
N ASN A 130 -1.00 20.46 -42.85
CA ASN A 130 -1.73 19.24 -43.12
C ASN A 130 -2.17 18.57 -41.79
N ASN A 131 -3.37 18.00 -41.76
CA ASN A 131 -3.86 17.21 -40.63
C ASN A 131 -2.99 15.96 -40.39
N ASN A 132 -2.48 15.36 -41.46
CA ASN A 132 -1.59 14.19 -41.47
C ASN A 132 -0.14 14.51 -41.07
N GLY A 133 0.05 15.29 -40.00
CA GLY A 133 1.33 15.44 -39.28
C GLY A 133 2.50 16.09 -40.02
N ASN A 134 2.22 16.84 -41.09
CA ASN A 134 3.23 17.52 -41.91
C ASN A 134 2.85 18.98 -42.26
N ILE A 135 3.84 19.75 -42.71
CA ILE A 135 3.65 21.06 -43.34
C ILE A 135 4.34 21.09 -44.71
N THR A 136 3.78 21.86 -45.63
CA THR A 136 4.22 22.01 -47.04
C THR A 136 4.19 23.48 -47.45
N PHE A 137 4.90 23.86 -48.53
CA PHE A 137 5.19 25.28 -48.81
C PHE A 137 4.63 25.80 -50.14
N ASP A 138 4.69 25.01 -51.23
CA ASP A 138 4.17 25.42 -52.54
C ASP A 138 2.65 25.26 -52.64
N ALA A 139 2.15 24.08 -52.27
CA ALA A 139 0.75 23.69 -52.25
C ALA A 139 0.48 22.70 -51.09
N GLY A 140 -0.76 22.67 -50.60
CA GLY A 140 -1.19 21.67 -49.63
C GLY A 140 -1.32 20.27 -50.21
N VAL A 141 -1.14 19.26 -49.37
CA VAL A 141 -1.16 17.83 -49.72
C VAL A 141 -2.28 17.13 -48.95
N SER A 142 -2.96 16.18 -49.59
CA SER A 142 -4.06 15.38 -49.02
C SER A 142 -3.81 13.87 -49.20
N GLN A 143 -2.58 13.44 -48.94
CA GLN A 143 -2.16 12.05 -48.97
C GLN A 143 -1.98 11.52 -47.53
N TYR A 144 -2.66 10.42 -47.21
CA TYR A 144 -2.64 9.75 -45.90
C TYR A 144 -1.47 8.79 -45.74
N THR A 145 -1.34 7.80 -46.64
CA THR A 145 -0.24 6.84 -46.60
C THR A 145 1.08 7.52 -46.96
N ALA A 146 2.04 7.47 -46.04
CA ALA A 146 3.34 8.11 -46.21
C ALA A 146 4.30 7.26 -47.06
N ASP A 147 4.77 7.80 -48.18
CA ASP A 147 5.67 7.07 -49.10
C ASP A 147 7.11 6.95 -48.58
N GLY A 148 7.52 7.83 -47.65
CA GLY A 148 8.93 8.05 -47.30
C GLY A 148 9.56 9.17 -48.15
N PHE A 149 10.78 9.60 -47.80
CA PHE A 149 11.52 10.60 -48.57
C PHE A 149 12.62 9.94 -49.44
N PRO A 150 13.02 10.55 -50.59
CA PRO A 150 12.58 11.84 -51.12
C PRO A 150 11.51 11.76 -52.23
N PHE A 151 10.78 12.87 -52.44
CA PHE A 151 9.86 13.06 -53.57
C PHE A 151 9.72 14.55 -53.97
N ASN A 152 8.89 14.87 -54.95
CA ASN A 152 8.81 16.21 -55.56
C ASN A 152 7.81 17.17 -54.86
N VAL A 153 7.82 17.26 -53.52
CA VAL A 153 7.08 18.28 -52.75
C VAL A 153 7.93 18.76 -51.56
N PRO A 154 8.21 20.08 -51.41
CA PRO A 154 8.92 20.59 -50.23
C PRO A 154 8.06 20.41 -48.97
N MET A 155 8.57 19.65 -48.00
CA MET A 155 7.80 19.19 -46.82
C MET A 155 8.68 19.16 -45.56
N VAL A 156 8.07 19.47 -44.41
CA VAL A 156 8.62 19.23 -43.07
C VAL A 156 7.61 18.37 -42.30
N ALA A 157 8.02 17.19 -41.83
CA ALA A 157 7.14 16.21 -41.20
C ALA A 157 7.70 15.72 -39.86
N ALA A 158 7.06 16.10 -38.76
CA ALA A 158 7.33 15.49 -37.45
C ALA A 158 6.71 14.09 -37.35
N PHE A 159 5.57 13.83 -37.99
CA PHE A 159 4.98 12.49 -38.03
C PHE A 159 3.98 12.36 -39.18
N TRP A 160 4.46 12.22 -40.42
CA TRP A 160 3.53 12.01 -41.54
C TRP A 160 2.93 10.61 -41.47
N ALA A 161 1.65 10.56 -41.10
CA ALA A 161 0.82 9.37 -40.95
C ALA A 161 -0.67 9.73 -41.13
N ASP A 162 -1.50 8.70 -41.09
CA ASP A 162 -2.95 8.66 -41.35
C ASP A 162 -3.76 9.15 -40.12
N VAL A 163 -3.77 10.46 -39.89
CA VAL A 163 -4.31 11.14 -38.69
C VAL A 163 -5.78 11.50 -38.89
N ASP A 164 -6.63 11.22 -37.90
CA ASP A 164 -8.05 11.60 -37.93
C ASP A 164 -8.37 12.61 -36.81
N THR A 165 -8.91 13.78 -37.19
CA THR A 165 -9.41 14.80 -36.24
C THR A 165 -10.91 15.08 -36.37
N ARG A 166 -11.66 14.27 -37.14
CA ARG A 166 -13.13 14.28 -37.17
C ARG A 166 -13.73 13.96 -35.80
N THR A 167 -12.98 13.21 -34.98
CA THR A 167 -13.24 12.91 -33.58
C THR A 167 -11.99 13.14 -32.73
N GLY A 168 -12.16 13.56 -31.47
CA GLY A 168 -11.03 13.79 -30.56
C GLY A 168 -10.51 15.23 -30.59
N ASN A 169 -9.19 15.39 -30.53
CA ASN A 169 -8.53 16.70 -30.49
C ASN A 169 -8.17 17.21 -31.90
N LEU A 170 -8.13 18.54 -32.04
CA LEU A 170 -7.78 19.21 -33.29
C LEU A 170 -6.32 19.69 -33.30
N VAL A 171 -5.69 19.63 -34.47
CA VAL A 171 -4.39 20.28 -34.72
C VAL A 171 -4.52 21.78 -34.45
N ARG A 172 -3.56 22.34 -33.71
CA ARG A 172 -3.49 23.77 -33.37
C ARG A 172 -2.22 24.39 -33.95
N TYR A 173 -2.24 25.68 -34.21
CA TYR A 173 -1.04 26.40 -34.68
C TYR A 173 -0.98 27.84 -34.17
N LYS A 174 0.23 28.39 -34.03
CA LYS A 174 0.49 29.75 -33.56
C LYS A 174 1.58 30.39 -34.41
N VAL A 175 1.23 31.50 -35.07
CA VAL A 175 2.16 32.29 -35.90
C VAL A 175 2.68 33.45 -35.05
N ASN A 176 3.99 33.50 -34.84
CA ASN A 176 4.69 34.56 -34.12
C ASN A 176 5.61 35.33 -35.11
N PRO A 177 6.13 36.51 -34.76
CA PRO A 177 6.97 37.33 -35.67
C PRO A 177 8.24 36.63 -36.21
N THR A 178 8.74 35.60 -35.54
CA THR A 178 10.01 34.92 -35.84
C THR A 178 9.89 33.39 -35.97
N ASN A 179 8.73 32.81 -35.61
CA ASN A 179 8.48 31.38 -35.64
C ASN A 179 7.01 31.01 -35.90
N LEU A 180 6.78 29.79 -36.36
CA LEU A 180 5.50 29.09 -36.39
C LEU A 180 5.63 27.86 -35.49
N ILE A 181 4.64 27.64 -34.62
CA ILE A 181 4.46 26.39 -33.88
C ILE A 181 3.20 25.71 -34.42
N VAL A 182 3.29 24.44 -34.79
CA VAL A 182 2.16 23.56 -35.12
C VAL A 182 2.18 22.39 -34.15
N THR A 183 1.04 22.04 -33.56
CA THR A 183 0.93 20.99 -32.56
C THR A 183 -0.27 20.08 -32.81
N PHE A 184 -0.03 18.79 -32.63
CA PHE A 184 -0.96 17.69 -32.81
C PHE A 184 -1.18 17.07 -31.41
N PRO A 185 -2.10 17.62 -30.58
CA PRO A 185 -2.21 17.25 -29.17
C PRO A 185 -3.11 16.03 -28.98
N GLN A 186 -2.55 14.86 -28.67
CA GLN A 186 -3.30 13.61 -28.49
C GLN A 186 -4.25 13.31 -29.66
N VAL A 187 -3.70 13.24 -30.88
CA VAL A 187 -4.47 12.97 -32.11
C VAL A 187 -4.65 11.47 -32.35
N GLY A 188 -5.83 11.10 -32.85
CA GLY A 188 -6.19 9.73 -33.21
C GLY A 188 -5.77 9.36 -34.64
N TYR A 189 -6.07 8.12 -35.04
CA TYR A 189 -5.76 7.57 -36.35
C TYR A 189 -7.04 7.16 -37.11
N TYR A 190 -6.94 7.13 -38.44
CA TYR A 190 -8.04 6.68 -39.29
C TYR A 190 -8.41 5.21 -38.97
N SER A 191 -9.68 4.82 -38.86
CA SER A 191 -10.91 5.62 -38.99
C SER A 191 -11.53 5.97 -37.62
N THR A 192 -11.38 7.22 -37.18
CA THR A 192 -11.93 7.77 -35.92
C THR A 192 -11.49 7.05 -34.63
N HIS A 193 -10.33 6.41 -34.63
CA HIS A 193 -9.82 5.67 -33.47
C HIS A 193 -9.21 6.59 -32.42
N LEU A 194 -9.53 6.34 -31.15
CA LEU A 194 -9.09 7.10 -29.98
C LEU A 194 -8.64 6.18 -28.82
N ASP A 195 -8.36 4.90 -29.10
CA ASP A 195 -7.77 3.95 -28.16
C ASP A 195 -6.26 4.17 -27.96
N LYS A 196 -5.61 4.73 -28.99
CA LYS A 196 -4.20 5.16 -29.00
C LYS A 196 -4.14 6.58 -29.55
N LEU A 197 -3.31 7.44 -28.95
CA LEU A 197 -3.21 8.86 -29.27
C LEU A 197 -1.73 9.29 -29.40
N ASN A 198 -1.43 10.18 -30.35
CA ASN A 198 -0.06 10.71 -30.57
C ASN A 198 0.01 12.19 -30.21
N THR A 199 1.12 12.63 -29.60
CA THR A 199 1.34 14.02 -29.16
C THR A 199 2.69 14.56 -29.64
N PHE A 200 2.66 15.42 -30.66
CA PHE A 200 3.87 15.92 -31.33
C PHE A 200 3.73 17.35 -31.88
N GLN A 201 4.86 17.98 -32.23
CA GLN A 201 4.95 19.35 -32.73
C GLN A 201 5.95 19.51 -33.88
N ILE A 202 5.63 20.44 -34.79
CA ILE A 202 6.56 21.01 -35.77
C ILE A 202 6.77 22.48 -35.40
N ILE A 203 8.02 22.91 -35.28
CA ILE A 203 8.38 24.32 -35.14
C ILE A 203 9.27 24.71 -36.32
N ILE A 204 8.98 25.85 -36.96
CA ILE A 204 9.87 26.46 -37.96
C ILE A 204 10.16 27.92 -37.62
N THR A 205 11.37 28.41 -37.91
CA THR A 205 11.82 29.76 -37.51
C THR A 205 12.63 30.46 -38.62
N ASN A 206 12.97 31.72 -38.38
CA ASN A 206 13.88 32.51 -39.22
C ASN A 206 15.38 32.19 -39.02
N GLY A 207 15.73 31.13 -38.29
CA GLY A 207 17.11 30.74 -37.96
C GLY A 207 17.79 31.53 -36.83
N ASN A 208 17.16 32.61 -36.35
CA ASN A 208 17.69 33.49 -35.30
C ASN A 208 16.84 33.45 -34.01
N ASP A 209 15.80 32.62 -33.96
CA ASP A 209 14.88 32.52 -32.83
C ASP A 209 15.48 31.63 -31.72
N PRO A 210 15.63 32.13 -30.48
CA PRO A 210 16.20 31.34 -29.38
C PRO A 210 15.33 30.15 -28.95
N LEU A 211 14.05 30.08 -29.34
CA LEU A 211 13.09 29.03 -28.95
C LEU A 211 13.57 27.60 -29.27
N ILE A 212 14.37 27.44 -30.33
CA ILE A 212 14.95 26.14 -30.77
C ILE A 212 16.48 26.18 -30.88
N GLY A 213 17.11 27.22 -30.31
CA GLY A 213 18.53 27.52 -30.45
C GLY A 213 18.85 28.37 -31.69
N VAL A 214 19.63 29.44 -31.50
CA VAL A 214 20.09 30.31 -32.59
C VAL A 214 20.98 29.51 -33.55
N GLY A 215 20.67 29.57 -34.85
CA GLY A 215 21.27 28.75 -35.91
C GLY A 215 20.35 27.62 -36.40
N ASN A 216 19.41 27.16 -35.57
CA ASN A 216 18.40 26.17 -35.97
C ASN A 216 17.16 26.86 -36.54
N ASN A 217 16.52 26.23 -37.52
CA ASN A 217 15.32 26.74 -38.18
C ASN A 217 14.16 25.73 -38.26
N VAL A 218 14.36 24.46 -37.89
CA VAL A 218 13.29 23.47 -37.71
C VAL A 218 13.49 22.69 -36.40
N ALA A 219 12.40 22.32 -35.73
CA ALA A 219 12.43 21.38 -34.61
C ALA A 219 11.21 20.43 -34.60
N PHE A 220 11.42 19.22 -34.08
CA PHE A 220 10.39 18.21 -33.83
C PHE A 220 10.39 17.82 -32.35
N TYR A 221 9.32 18.13 -31.64
CA TYR A 221 9.16 17.82 -30.21
C TYR A 221 7.99 16.85 -30.00
N TYR A 222 8.20 15.85 -29.15
CA TYR A 222 7.23 14.79 -28.86
C TYR A 222 6.95 14.73 -27.35
N ASP A 223 5.82 14.15 -26.98
CA ASP A 223 5.45 13.87 -25.58
C ASP A 223 5.18 12.36 -25.42
N ASP A 224 3.99 11.91 -25.85
CA ASP A 224 3.50 10.52 -25.84
C ASP A 224 3.10 10.07 -27.26
N MET A 225 3.66 8.96 -27.75
CA MET A 225 3.48 8.45 -29.11
C MET A 225 3.05 6.97 -29.09
N GLN A 226 1.79 6.72 -29.46
CA GLN A 226 1.13 5.43 -29.23
C GLN A 226 0.88 4.58 -30.48
N TRP A 227 0.78 5.18 -31.67
CA TRP A 227 0.39 4.52 -32.92
C TRP A 227 1.23 4.99 -34.13
N THR A 228 1.23 4.20 -35.22
CA THR A 228 2.01 4.46 -36.45
C THR A 228 1.19 4.52 -37.74
N THR A 229 0.08 3.78 -37.84
CA THR A 229 -0.62 3.54 -39.11
C THR A 229 -2.14 3.51 -38.94
N GLY A 230 -2.87 4.18 -39.82
CA GLY A 230 -4.34 4.11 -39.93
C GLY A 230 -4.85 2.96 -40.78
N ASP A 231 -6.14 2.62 -40.65
CA ASP A 231 -6.76 1.47 -41.34
C ASP A 231 -6.68 1.61 -42.87
N ALA A 232 -6.82 2.82 -43.43
CA ALA A 232 -6.74 3.07 -44.87
C ALA A 232 -5.32 2.87 -45.42
N SER A 233 -4.30 3.15 -44.59
CA SER A 233 -2.90 2.82 -44.85
C SER A 233 -2.55 1.34 -44.58
N GLY A 234 -3.55 0.48 -44.39
CA GLY A 234 -3.38 -0.97 -44.18
C GLY A 234 -3.05 -1.37 -42.73
N GLY A 235 -3.20 -0.45 -41.77
CA GLY A 235 -3.00 -0.73 -40.36
C GLY A 235 -4.14 -1.55 -39.73
N SER A 236 -3.89 -2.04 -38.52
CA SER A 236 -4.89 -2.63 -37.62
C SER A 236 -4.51 -2.30 -36.19
N GLY A 237 -5.39 -1.62 -35.44
CA GLY A 237 -5.12 -1.22 -34.05
C GLY A 237 -3.93 -0.26 -33.89
N GLY A 238 -3.65 0.54 -34.93
CA GLY A 238 -2.58 1.55 -34.96
C GLY A 238 -1.25 1.10 -35.57
N PHE A 239 -1.10 -0.15 -36.04
CA PHE A 239 0.18 -0.71 -36.51
C PHE A 239 0.03 -1.62 -37.74
N GLY A 240 1.17 -1.96 -38.37
CA GLY A 240 1.27 -3.09 -39.31
C GLY A 240 1.04 -2.80 -40.81
N GLY A 241 0.71 -1.56 -41.18
CA GLY A 241 0.58 -1.13 -42.57
C GLY A 241 1.74 -0.22 -43.03
N GLY A 242 1.44 0.80 -43.82
CA GLY A 242 2.42 1.79 -44.28
C GLY A 242 3.04 2.61 -43.13
N PRO A 243 4.38 2.54 -42.90
CA PRO A 243 5.01 3.16 -41.73
C PRO A 243 5.13 4.68 -41.85
N ALA A 244 4.86 5.37 -40.75
CA ALA A 244 4.93 6.82 -40.61
C ALA A 244 6.33 7.37 -40.98
N THR A 245 6.37 8.56 -41.56
CA THR A 245 7.61 9.19 -42.05
C THR A 245 7.96 10.44 -41.24
N VAL A 246 9.18 10.48 -40.70
CA VAL A 246 9.70 11.61 -39.90
C VAL A 246 10.96 12.17 -40.57
N GLY A 247 10.96 13.45 -40.90
CA GLY A 247 12.05 14.08 -41.64
C GLY A 247 11.66 15.36 -42.39
N ILE A 248 12.52 15.80 -43.32
CA ILE A 248 12.42 17.07 -44.03
C ILE A 248 12.81 16.84 -45.50
N ASN A 249 11.92 17.13 -46.44
CA ASN A 249 12.15 16.92 -47.88
C ASN A 249 12.34 18.24 -48.61
N LYS A 250 13.39 18.37 -49.43
CA LYS A 250 13.61 19.57 -50.27
C LYS A 250 12.55 19.72 -51.36
N GLY A 251 11.95 18.62 -51.81
CA GLY A 251 10.97 18.62 -52.89
C GLY A 251 11.54 18.50 -54.30
N ASN A 252 12.79 18.08 -54.45
CA ASN A 252 13.43 17.81 -55.76
C ASN A 252 13.67 16.31 -56.05
N SER A 253 13.08 15.41 -55.25
CA SER A 253 13.30 13.96 -55.31
C SER A 253 14.77 13.51 -55.12
N VAL A 254 15.63 14.34 -54.50
CA VAL A 254 17.06 14.01 -54.27
C VAL A 254 17.49 14.34 -52.84
N ASP A 255 17.30 15.58 -52.36
CA ASP A 255 17.86 16.03 -51.08
C ASP A 255 16.80 16.01 -49.97
N TYR A 256 17.12 15.39 -48.83
CA TYR A 256 16.21 15.22 -47.70
C TYR A 256 16.96 14.86 -46.40
N VAL A 257 16.29 15.12 -45.27
CA VAL A 257 16.63 14.61 -43.94
C VAL A 257 15.66 13.48 -43.62
N GLN A 258 16.17 12.34 -43.12
CA GLN A 258 15.33 11.26 -42.59
C GLN A 258 15.70 10.98 -41.13
N VAL A 259 14.73 11.08 -40.22
CA VAL A 259 14.90 10.73 -38.80
C VAL A 259 14.63 9.24 -38.59
N GLY A 260 13.55 8.72 -39.18
CA GLY A 260 13.14 7.32 -39.05
C GLY A 260 11.89 7.01 -39.88
N ARG A 261 11.56 5.72 -39.98
CA ARG A 261 10.29 5.22 -40.55
C ARG A 261 9.61 4.30 -39.54
N PHE A 262 8.62 4.85 -38.83
CA PHE A 262 8.04 4.23 -37.65
C PHE A 262 6.83 3.36 -38.02
N GLY A 263 6.85 2.08 -37.69
CA GLY A 263 5.80 1.12 -38.09
C GLY A 263 5.54 -0.04 -37.13
N ILE A 264 6.35 -0.16 -36.06
CA ILE A 264 6.22 -1.21 -35.05
C ILE A 264 6.10 -0.61 -33.64
N PRO A 265 5.54 -1.36 -32.66
CA PRO A 265 5.56 -0.97 -31.25
C PRO A 265 6.96 -1.18 -30.62
N GLY A 266 7.20 -0.57 -29.46
CA GLY A 266 8.48 -0.63 -28.75
C GLY A 266 9.41 0.53 -29.12
N SER A 267 10.61 0.54 -28.52
CA SER A 267 11.60 1.62 -28.61
C SER A 267 12.85 1.26 -29.43
N ALA A 268 12.73 0.28 -30.33
CA ALA A 268 13.81 -0.10 -31.24
C ALA A 268 14.08 1.01 -32.27
N TYR A 269 15.34 1.39 -32.45
CA TYR A 269 15.76 2.45 -33.37
C TYR A 269 17.21 2.24 -33.77
N ASP A 270 17.51 2.20 -35.07
CA ASP A 270 18.88 2.08 -35.61
C ASP A 270 19.30 3.29 -36.48
N GLY A 271 18.39 4.23 -36.73
CA GLY A 271 18.63 5.50 -37.42
C GLY A 271 17.88 5.60 -38.74
N GLY A 272 17.69 6.83 -39.24
CA GLY A 272 16.84 7.11 -40.42
C GLY A 272 17.16 6.40 -41.74
N GLY A 273 18.25 5.62 -41.82
CA GLY A 273 18.59 4.76 -42.95
C GLY A 273 18.48 3.25 -42.70
N GLY A 274 17.98 2.84 -41.53
CA GLY A 274 17.99 1.45 -41.06
C GLY A 274 16.70 0.68 -41.30
N ALA A 275 16.22 0.02 -40.26
CA ALA A 275 15.02 -0.82 -40.29
C ALA A 275 13.72 0.01 -40.18
N ILE A 276 12.58 -0.66 -39.95
CA ILE A 276 11.35 0.01 -39.52
C ILE A 276 11.41 0.20 -38.01
N ASP A 277 11.30 1.46 -37.60
CA ASP A 277 11.51 1.91 -36.22
C ASP A 277 10.30 1.66 -35.32
N GLY A 278 10.59 1.52 -34.03
CA GLY A 278 9.65 1.46 -32.92
C GLY A 278 9.18 2.84 -32.49
N VAL A 279 7.86 3.05 -32.46
CA VAL A 279 7.27 4.38 -32.20
C VAL A 279 7.60 4.95 -30.82
N ASP A 280 7.75 4.09 -29.81
CA ASP A 280 8.05 4.44 -28.41
C ASP A 280 9.49 4.99 -28.25
N TYR A 281 10.32 4.97 -29.30
CA TYR A 281 11.60 5.69 -29.33
C TYR A 281 11.41 7.22 -29.34
N LEU A 282 10.30 7.71 -29.89
CA LEU A 282 10.02 9.15 -30.01
C LEU A 282 9.55 9.79 -28.70
N ASP A 283 9.11 9.02 -27.71
CA ASP A 283 8.57 9.53 -26.45
C ASP A 283 9.53 10.50 -25.74
N GLY A 284 9.03 11.70 -25.44
CA GLY A 284 9.80 12.80 -24.84
C GLY A 284 11.01 13.32 -25.65
N LYS A 285 11.19 12.92 -26.92
CA LYS A 285 12.33 13.36 -27.75
C LYS A 285 12.18 14.80 -28.23
N CYS A 286 13.32 15.44 -28.48
CA CYS A 286 13.38 16.83 -28.97
C CYS A 286 14.50 16.96 -30.00
N PHE A 287 14.18 17.01 -31.29
CA PHE A 287 15.16 17.15 -32.37
C PHE A 287 15.20 18.60 -32.87
N THR A 288 16.39 19.13 -33.13
CA THR A 288 16.58 20.44 -33.76
C THR A 288 17.51 20.35 -34.96
N PHE A 289 17.19 21.11 -36.01
CA PHE A 289 17.83 21.05 -37.32
C PHE A 289 18.16 22.45 -37.85
N ASN A 290 19.29 22.56 -38.54
CA ASN A 290 19.59 23.66 -39.45
C ASN A 290 19.48 23.15 -40.90
N VAL A 291 18.30 23.34 -41.50
CA VAL A 291 18.03 23.03 -42.92
C VAL A 291 18.10 24.26 -43.82
N THR A 292 18.70 25.37 -43.34
CA THR A 292 18.72 26.63 -44.10
C THR A 292 19.38 26.45 -45.46
N GLY A 293 20.55 25.82 -45.50
CA GLY A 293 21.28 25.35 -46.68
C GLY A 293 21.70 26.44 -47.68
N GLU A 294 22.57 26.05 -48.61
CA GLU A 294 22.87 26.83 -49.81
C GLU A 294 22.30 26.10 -51.03
N LEU A 295 21.78 26.84 -52.02
CA LEU A 295 21.07 26.25 -53.17
C LEU A 295 21.89 25.17 -53.93
N ASN A 296 23.22 25.28 -53.86
CA ASN A 296 24.19 24.40 -54.54
C ASN A 296 25.02 23.52 -53.59
N ASN A 297 24.73 23.48 -52.27
CA ASN A 297 25.33 22.53 -51.34
C ASN A 297 24.23 21.65 -50.72
N PRO A 298 24.19 20.33 -51.01
CA PRO A 298 23.17 19.45 -50.47
C PRO A 298 23.41 19.09 -49.00
N ASN A 299 24.66 19.12 -48.52
CA ASN A 299 25.01 18.60 -47.19
C ASN A 299 24.56 19.55 -46.07
N LEU A 300 23.80 19.03 -45.11
CA LEU A 300 23.40 19.72 -43.89
C LEU A 300 24.25 19.27 -42.67
N PRO A 301 24.33 20.06 -41.59
CA PRO A 301 25.06 19.65 -40.39
C PRO A 301 24.23 18.67 -39.53
N PRO A 302 24.86 17.72 -38.80
CA PRO A 302 24.15 16.73 -37.99
C PRO A 302 23.09 17.31 -37.03
N SER A 303 21.89 16.74 -37.01
CA SER A 303 20.82 17.15 -36.10
C SER A 303 21.05 16.62 -34.69
N VAL A 304 20.57 17.33 -33.66
CA VAL A 304 20.77 16.95 -32.25
C VAL A 304 19.46 16.67 -31.53
N SER A 305 19.51 15.68 -30.62
CA SER A 305 18.47 15.34 -29.65
C SER A 305 19.05 15.12 -28.25
N GLY A 306 18.22 15.29 -27.22
CA GLY A 306 18.59 15.11 -25.80
C GLY A 306 19.18 16.34 -25.10
N ALA A 307 19.21 17.51 -25.76
CA ALA A 307 19.68 18.74 -25.13
C ALA A 307 18.72 19.24 -24.03
N PRO A 308 19.23 19.75 -22.88
CA PRO A 308 18.39 20.28 -21.81
C PRO A 308 17.74 21.60 -22.23
N ALA A 309 16.57 21.90 -21.66
CA ALA A 309 15.84 23.13 -21.94
C ALA A 309 16.71 24.39 -21.73
N ASN A 310 16.63 25.34 -22.66
CA ASN A 310 17.48 26.54 -22.73
C ASN A 310 18.99 26.23 -22.74
N ASN A 311 19.40 25.05 -23.21
CA ASN A 311 20.79 24.56 -23.19
C ASN A 311 21.48 24.70 -21.81
N THR A 312 20.72 24.59 -20.72
CA THR A 312 21.23 24.86 -19.36
C THR A 312 21.04 23.66 -18.44
N LEU A 313 22.12 23.26 -17.77
CA LEU A 313 22.17 22.23 -16.73
C LEU A 313 22.54 22.90 -15.40
N ASN A 314 21.77 22.64 -14.33
CA ASN A 314 22.04 23.17 -13.00
C ASN A 314 22.35 22.01 -12.04
N LEU A 315 23.42 22.12 -11.25
CA LEU A 315 23.90 21.06 -10.35
C LEU A 315 24.16 21.62 -8.95
N ALA A 316 23.74 20.91 -7.91
CA ALA A 316 24.20 21.15 -6.54
C ALA A 316 25.61 20.57 -6.29
N CYS A 317 26.25 20.99 -5.20
CA CYS A 317 27.51 20.39 -4.77
C CYS A 317 27.31 18.92 -4.36
N GLY A 318 28.18 18.02 -4.81
CA GLY A 318 28.05 16.57 -4.64
C GLY A 318 27.00 15.91 -5.54
N GLU A 319 26.18 16.67 -6.26
CA GLU A 319 25.20 16.13 -7.19
C GLU A 319 25.91 15.62 -8.45
N THR A 320 25.58 14.38 -8.85
CA THR A 320 26.06 13.80 -10.11
C THR A 320 24.90 13.64 -11.07
N GLN A 321 25.04 14.17 -12.29
CA GLN A 321 24.09 13.94 -13.38
C GLN A 321 24.83 13.55 -14.67
N THR A 322 24.15 12.78 -15.52
CA THR A 322 24.64 12.38 -16.85
C THR A 322 23.78 13.02 -17.92
N LEU A 323 24.34 13.98 -18.66
CA LEU A 323 23.75 14.47 -19.90
C LEU A 323 24.13 13.52 -21.05
N THR A 324 23.16 13.15 -21.89
CA THR A 324 23.40 12.35 -23.11
C THR A 324 22.76 13.05 -24.30
N LEU A 325 23.57 13.40 -25.29
CA LEU A 325 23.11 13.87 -26.59
C LEU A 325 23.17 12.73 -27.61
N GLN A 326 22.20 12.72 -28.53
CA GLN A 326 22.22 11.88 -29.71
C GLN A 326 22.28 12.78 -30.95
N PHE A 327 23.22 12.49 -31.85
CA PHE A 327 23.40 13.22 -33.10
C PHE A 327 23.11 12.30 -34.28
N LEU A 328 22.17 12.72 -35.14
CA LEU A 328 21.81 12.00 -36.36
C LEU A 328 22.46 12.71 -37.56
N PRO A 329 23.01 11.98 -38.54
CA PRO A 329 23.29 12.58 -39.83
C PRO A 329 21.96 13.05 -40.44
N PRO A 330 21.96 14.10 -41.27
CA PRO A 330 20.75 14.47 -41.99
C PRO A 330 20.46 13.46 -43.10
N GLU A 331 21.46 13.15 -43.95
CA GLU A 331 21.32 12.30 -45.12
C GLU A 331 21.63 10.82 -44.83
N ILE A 332 20.89 9.92 -45.49
CA ILE A 332 21.00 8.46 -45.32
C ILE A 332 22.40 7.95 -45.74
N ASN A 333 22.91 6.94 -45.00
CA ASN A 333 24.23 6.28 -45.14
C ASN A 333 25.47 7.12 -44.73
N GLN A 334 25.30 8.32 -44.17
CA GLN A 334 26.39 9.00 -43.49
C GLN A 334 26.69 8.40 -42.11
N LEU A 335 27.85 8.75 -41.55
CA LEU A 335 28.26 8.44 -40.17
C LEU A 335 28.63 9.74 -39.45
N VAL A 336 28.19 9.89 -38.21
CA VAL A 336 28.52 11.05 -37.37
C VAL A 336 29.64 10.71 -36.40
N SER A 337 30.61 11.63 -36.30
CA SER A 337 31.69 11.63 -35.32
C SER A 337 31.51 12.80 -34.35
N THR A 338 31.39 12.51 -33.05
CA THR A 338 31.28 13.54 -32.01
C THR A 338 32.56 13.68 -31.21
N THR A 339 32.85 14.92 -30.81
CA THR A 339 33.88 15.29 -29.84
C THR A 339 33.23 16.07 -28.69
N ILE A 340 33.79 15.95 -27.48
CA ILE A 340 33.32 16.66 -26.28
C ILE A 340 34.46 17.53 -25.76
N ASN A 341 34.18 18.80 -25.52
CA ASN A 341 35.00 19.68 -24.70
C ASN A 341 34.25 19.94 -23.38
N THR A 342 34.82 19.48 -22.26
CA THR A 342 34.23 19.58 -20.92
C THR A 342 34.44 20.95 -20.26
N GLY A 343 34.92 21.96 -20.98
CA GLY A 343 35.07 23.33 -20.46
C GLY A 343 36.12 23.48 -19.35
N GLY A 344 36.90 22.43 -19.05
CA GLY A 344 37.81 22.38 -17.90
C GLY A 344 37.16 21.92 -16.59
N LEU A 345 35.91 21.45 -16.61
CA LEU A 345 35.24 20.90 -15.42
C LEU A 345 36.06 19.77 -14.80
N CYS A 346 36.29 19.84 -13.48
CA CYS A 346 36.78 18.71 -12.69
C CYS A 346 35.67 17.67 -12.47
N ASN A 347 36.04 16.45 -12.04
CA ASN A 347 35.12 15.35 -11.72
C ASN A 347 34.09 15.05 -12.83
N VAL A 348 34.57 15.12 -14.08
CA VAL A 348 33.80 14.82 -15.29
C VAL A 348 34.30 13.51 -15.91
N SER A 349 33.39 12.68 -16.39
CA SER A 349 33.69 11.57 -17.28
C SER A 349 32.86 11.68 -18.54
N THR A 350 33.37 11.13 -19.65
CA THR A 350 32.76 11.24 -20.97
C THR A 350 32.79 9.89 -21.67
N SER A 351 31.73 9.59 -22.42
CA SER A 351 31.69 8.44 -23.32
C SER A 351 31.10 8.85 -24.67
N ILE A 352 31.62 8.27 -25.75
CA ILE A 352 31.16 8.56 -27.11
C ILE A 352 31.09 7.24 -27.87
N SER A 353 29.96 6.99 -28.52
CA SER A 353 29.75 5.92 -29.49
C SER A 353 29.41 6.56 -30.83
N ASN A 354 30.28 6.42 -31.83
CA ASN A 354 30.13 7.02 -33.15
C ASN A 354 29.60 5.99 -34.16
N GLY A 355 28.82 6.46 -35.14
CA GLY A 355 28.15 5.59 -36.12
C GLY A 355 27.04 6.34 -36.88
N ALA A 356 26.05 5.59 -37.39
CA ALA A 356 24.85 6.18 -38.02
C ALA A 356 23.98 6.97 -37.01
N VAL A 357 24.17 6.72 -35.71
CA VAL A 357 23.72 7.59 -34.61
C VAL A 357 24.91 7.80 -33.69
N SER A 358 25.43 9.01 -33.59
CA SER A 358 26.49 9.31 -32.63
C SER A 358 25.88 9.66 -31.27
N THR A 359 26.10 8.81 -30.27
CA THR A 359 25.62 9.05 -28.89
C THR A 359 26.80 9.49 -28.03
N ALA A 360 26.68 10.65 -27.40
CA ALA A 360 27.74 11.30 -26.63
C ALA A 360 27.23 11.71 -25.25
N SER A 361 27.83 11.16 -24.20
CA SER A 361 27.44 11.37 -22.81
C SER A 361 28.53 12.06 -22.00
N VAL A 362 28.11 12.94 -21.10
CA VAL A 362 28.95 13.62 -20.10
C VAL A 362 28.33 13.42 -18.73
N THR A 363 29.04 12.75 -17.84
CA THR A 363 28.68 12.65 -16.43
C THR A 363 29.49 13.65 -15.63
N ILE A 364 28.81 14.55 -14.92
CA ILE A 364 29.41 15.65 -14.17
C ILE A 364 29.00 15.50 -12.70
N THR A 365 29.98 15.50 -11.79
CA THR A 365 29.74 15.71 -10.36
C THR A 365 30.04 17.16 -9.99
N GLY A 366 29.07 17.86 -9.41
CA GLY A 366 29.26 19.20 -8.85
C GLY A 366 30.28 19.18 -7.70
N ALA A 367 31.30 20.01 -7.77
CA ALA A 367 32.46 20.00 -6.87
C ALA A 367 33.07 21.41 -6.73
N ALA A 368 33.83 21.65 -5.66
CA ALA A 368 34.37 23.00 -5.38
C ALA A 368 35.28 23.53 -6.50
N CYS A 369 35.97 22.65 -7.21
CA CYS A 369 36.81 22.96 -8.37
C CYS A 369 36.03 23.25 -9.67
N ASN A 370 34.70 23.06 -9.70
CA ASN A 370 33.84 23.39 -10.84
C ASN A 370 32.62 24.25 -10.46
N ALA A 371 32.62 24.88 -9.27
CA ALA A 371 31.61 25.85 -8.87
C ALA A 371 31.51 27.04 -9.85
N GLY A 372 30.32 27.63 -9.99
CA GLY A 372 30.04 28.73 -10.91
C GLY A 372 29.41 28.29 -12.23
N SER A 373 29.46 29.17 -13.24
CA SER A 373 28.89 28.92 -14.57
C SER A 373 29.99 28.58 -15.57
N HIS A 374 29.86 27.43 -16.24
CA HIS A 374 30.81 26.87 -17.18
C HIS A 374 30.09 26.55 -18.50
N VAL A 375 30.84 26.41 -19.60
CA VAL A 375 30.28 25.97 -20.89
C VAL A 375 31.00 24.70 -21.32
N ILE A 376 30.25 23.60 -21.43
CA ILE A 376 30.68 22.41 -22.15
C ILE A 376 30.19 22.50 -23.59
N SER A 377 30.89 21.87 -24.53
CA SER A 377 30.44 21.80 -25.92
C SER A 377 30.60 20.42 -26.51
N PHE A 378 29.61 20.01 -27.29
CA PHE A 378 29.60 18.80 -28.09
C PHE A 378 29.69 19.22 -29.56
N THR A 379 30.70 18.79 -30.29
CA THR A 379 30.81 19.06 -31.73
C THR A 379 30.70 17.75 -32.49
N ALA A 380 29.56 17.59 -33.17
CA ALA A 380 29.25 16.47 -34.05
C ALA A 380 29.54 16.86 -35.50
N THR A 381 30.23 16.00 -36.25
CA THR A 381 30.64 16.23 -37.64
C THR A 381 30.34 14.98 -38.47
N ASP A 382 29.73 15.18 -39.64
CA ASP A 382 29.45 14.09 -40.59
C ASP A 382 30.72 13.58 -41.33
N ASN A 383 30.54 12.65 -42.26
CA ASN A 383 31.60 12.08 -43.10
C ASN A 383 31.43 12.34 -44.60
N PHE A 384 30.70 13.39 -44.98
CA PHE A 384 30.44 13.75 -46.38
C PHE A 384 31.68 14.32 -47.08
N SER A 385 31.61 14.49 -48.41
CA SER A 385 32.71 14.99 -49.24
C SER A 385 33.17 16.43 -48.90
N THR A 386 32.34 17.19 -48.22
CA THR A 386 32.69 18.44 -47.52
C THR A 386 31.94 18.41 -46.18
N PRO A 387 32.59 17.97 -45.09
CA PRO A 387 31.90 17.76 -43.83
C PRO A 387 31.28 19.02 -43.25
N ALA A 388 30.08 18.88 -42.70
CA ALA A 388 29.42 19.89 -41.91
C ALA A 388 29.40 19.49 -40.42
N SER A 389 29.30 20.49 -39.54
CA SER A 389 29.39 20.29 -38.09
C SER A 389 28.29 21.04 -37.35
N THR A 390 27.73 20.40 -36.33
CA THR A 390 26.86 21.00 -35.33
C THR A 390 27.59 21.07 -34.00
N THR A 391 27.76 22.27 -33.46
CA THR A 391 28.30 22.50 -32.10
C THR A 391 27.18 22.90 -31.16
N VAL A 392 26.94 22.09 -30.14
CA VAL A 392 25.96 22.34 -29.08
C VAL A 392 26.69 22.76 -27.82
N ASN A 393 26.56 24.04 -27.45
CA ASN A 393 27.08 24.60 -26.21
C ASN A 393 26.03 24.45 -25.11
N ILE A 394 26.39 23.83 -24.00
CA ILE A 394 25.54 23.67 -22.81
C ILE A 394 26.17 24.43 -21.64
N THR A 395 25.41 25.35 -21.05
CA THR A 395 25.80 26.07 -19.84
C THR A 395 25.57 25.17 -18.62
N VAL A 396 26.65 24.84 -17.90
CA VAL A 396 26.60 24.07 -16.66
C VAL A 396 26.80 25.03 -15.49
N ASN A 397 25.73 25.29 -14.74
CA ASN A 397 25.78 26.08 -13.51
C ASN A 397 25.89 25.13 -12.31
N VAL A 398 27.09 25.06 -11.72
CA VAL A 398 27.27 24.37 -10.46
C VAL A 398 27.08 25.38 -9.34
N ALA A 399 26.09 25.14 -8.47
CA ALA A 399 25.88 25.93 -7.27
C ALA A 399 27.17 25.98 -6.44
N ALA A 400 27.41 27.11 -5.76
CA ALA A 400 28.59 27.24 -4.92
C ALA A 400 28.61 26.08 -3.91
N CYS A 401 29.62 25.21 -4.00
CA CYS A 401 29.93 24.29 -2.93
C CYS A 401 30.13 25.11 -1.67
N VAL A 402 29.25 24.91 -0.70
CA VAL A 402 29.30 25.62 0.58
C VAL A 402 30.70 25.41 1.13
N ASN A 403 31.44 26.50 1.37
CA ASN A 403 32.71 26.40 2.05
C ASN A 403 32.42 25.79 3.42
N VAL A 404 32.83 24.54 3.61
CA VAL A 404 32.65 23.87 4.90
C VAL A 404 33.37 24.73 5.92
N GLY A 405 32.61 25.25 6.88
CA GLY A 405 33.17 26.03 7.97
C GLY A 405 34.24 25.22 8.70
N PRO A 406 35.24 25.89 9.29
CA PRO A 406 36.48 25.26 9.71
C PRO A 406 36.22 24.08 10.65
N VAL A 407 37.06 23.04 10.56
CA VAL A 407 36.87 21.83 11.35
C VAL A 407 37.13 22.16 12.83
N TYR A 408 36.09 21.99 13.66
CA TYR A 408 36.17 22.12 15.11
C TYR A 408 36.22 20.75 15.76
N TYR A 409 37.21 20.52 16.60
CA TYR A 409 37.41 19.29 17.35
C TYR A 409 36.82 19.44 18.76
N SER A 410 36.12 18.42 19.25
CA SER A 410 35.63 18.43 20.63
C SER A 410 36.78 18.32 21.63
N LYS A 411 36.70 19.05 22.75
CA LYS A 411 37.65 19.00 23.87
C LYS A 411 37.53 17.65 24.62
N PRO A 412 38.57 17.23 25.37
CA PRO A 412 38.56 15.96 26.12
C PRO A 412 37.39 15.82 27.11
N THR A 413 36.83 16.94 27.59
CA THR A 413 35.68 17.01 28.49
C THR A 413 34.74 18.14 28.10
N GLY A 414 33.47 18.05 28.53
CA GLY A 414 32.44 19.07 28.30
C GLY A 414 31.28 18.60 27.42
N ASP A 415 30.18 19.36 27.49
CA ASP A 415 28.91 19.12 26.82
C ASP A 415 28.96 19.44 25.32
N LEU A 416 28.57 18.48 24.47
CA LEU A 416 28.68 18.61 23.00
C LEU A 416 27.84 19.77 22.43
N HIS A 417 26.71 20.11 23.07
CA HIS A 417 25.83 21.21 22.67
C HIS A 417 26.31 22.60 23.10
N ASN A 418 27.48 22.72 23.74
CA ASN A 418 28.05 23.98 24.20
C ASN A 418 29.24 24.37 23.33
N LEU A 419 29.15 25.48 22.60
CA LEU A 419 30.20 26.00 21.71
C LEU A 419 31.57 26.13 22.39
N LEU A 420 31.60 26.39 23.70
CA LEU A 420 32.84 26.54 24.47
C LEU A 420 33.62 25.22 24.66
N THR A 421 33.04 24.06 24.30
CA THR A 421 33.67 22.73 24.43
C THR A 421 34.34 22.25 23.13
N TRP A 422 34.48 23.14 22.15
CA TRP A 422 35.06 22.87 20.82
C TRP A 422 36.22 23.82 20.52
N GLY A 423 37.10 23.47 19.58
CA GLY A 423 38.19 24.34 19.14
C GLY A 423 38.82 23.94 17.80
N LEU A 424 39.46 24.89 17.12
CA LEU A 424 40.08 24.70 15.80
C LEU A 424 41.27 23.71 15.77
N ASN A 425 41.97 23.53 16.89
CA ASN A 425 43.12 22.65 16.96
C ASN A 425 42.68 21.19 17.19
N THR A 426 43.48 20.22 16.73
CA THR A 426 43.13 18.79 16.79
C THR A 426 42.89 18.25 18.21
N ASP A 427 43.49 18.87 19.23
CA ASP A 427 43.29 18.57 20.65
C ASP A 427 42.02 19.22 21.26
N GLY A 428 41.25 19.94 20.43
CA GLY A 428 40.10 20.75 20.83
C GLY A 428 40.46 22.14 21.35
N SER A 429 41.73 22.56 21.34
CA SER A 429 42.13 23.92 21.76
C SER A 429 41.98 24.95 20.64
N GLY A 430 42.39 26.20 20.91
CA GLY A 430 42.27 27.31 19.95
C GLY A 430 40.94 28.08 20.06
N ALA A 431 40.51 28.70 18.97
CA ALA A 431 39.25 29.46 18.94
C ALA A 431 38.03 28.53 18.89
N ASN A 432 36.99 28.88 19.64
CA ASN A 432 35.71 28.18 19.65
C ASN A 432 34.86 28.55 18.41
N PRO A 433 33.87 27.73 18.01
CA PRO A 433 32.85 28.09 17.03
C PRO A 433 31.92 29.22 17.52
N SER A 434 31.34 29.97 16.57
CA SER A 434 30.29 30.98 16.83
C SER A 434 28.89 30.38 17.00
N ASP A 435 28.65 29.23 16.37
CA ASP A 435 27.36 28.56 16.22
C ASP A 435 27.59 27.10 15.77
N PHE A 436 26.51 26.32 15.67
CA PHE A 436 26.54 24.97 15.09
C PHE A 436 26.04 24.95 13.64
N GLY A 437 26.24 26.04 12.89
CA GLY A 437 25.93 26.15 11.47
C GLY A 437 26.92 25.40 10.59
N ASP A 438 27.35 26.03 9.49
CA ASP A 438 27.90 25.38 8.28
C ASP A 438 29.29 24.72 8.42
N SER A 439 29.76 24.46 9.65
CA SER A 439 31.08 23.89 9.96
C SER A 439 31.07 22.37 10.16
N THR A 440 32.26 21.74 10.13
CA THR A 440 32.43 20.34 10.54
C THR A 440 32.75 20.23 12.02
N PHE A 441 31.93 19.48 12.75
CA PHE A 441 32.06 19.17 14.16
C PHE A 441 32.64 17.76 14.32
N GLN A 442 33.97 17.70 14.46
CA GLN A 442 34.75 16.49 14.61
C GLN A 442 34.70 15.99 16.05
N LEU A 443 34.00 14.87 16.29
CA LEU A 443 34.10 14.17 17.56
C LEU A 443 35.53 13.64 17.73
N ALA A 444 36.20 14.08 18.79
CA ALA A 444 37.62 13.84 19.05
C ALA A 444 37.96 13.91 20.56
N ASN A 445 39.16 13.47 20.91
CA ASN A 445 39.82 13.65 22.22
C ASN A 445 39.17 12.99 23.44
N ARG A 446 38.05 12.28 23.30
CA ARG A 446 37.51 11.40 24.37
C ARG A 446 38.15 10.02 24.29
N SER A 447 38.94 9.66 25.30
CA SER A 447 39.73 8.41 25.37
C SER A 447 38.90 7.11 25.34
N SER A 448 37.60 7.20 25.63
CA SER A 448 36.66 6.08 25.57
C SER A 448 35.99 5.88 24.19
N GLY A 449 36.17 6.82 23.25
CA GLY A 449 35.38 6.87 22.02
C GLY A 449 33.89 7.21 22.22
N LEU A 450 33.44 7.48 23.47
CA LEU A 450 32.03 7.69 23.82
C LEU A 450 31.69 9.18 23.97
N TYR A 451 30.86 9.66 23.04
CA TYR A 451 30.41 11.03 22.91
C TYR A 451 28.97 11.16 23.41
N THR A 452 28.79 11.09 24.74
CA THR A 452 27.49 11.29 25.40
C THR A 452 27.02 12.75 25.36
N MET A 453 25.76 12.95 24.97
CA MET A 453 25.00 14.21 25.05
C MET A 453 24.36 14.40 26.43
N THR A 454 24.22 15.66 26.84
CA THR A 454 23.71 16.11 28.16
C THR A 454 22.56 17.11 28.04
N GLY A 455 22.13 17.40 26.81
CA GLY A 455 21.06 18.31 26.45
C GLY A 455 20.78 18.19 24.95
N ASP A 456 19.71 18.83 24.47
CA ASP A 456 19.35 18.86 23.06
C ASP A 456 20.44 19.55 22.23
N TRP A 457 20.73 19.02 21.03
CA TRP A 457 21.76 19.55 20.13
C TRP A 457 21.22 19.63 18.70
N SER A 458 21.45 20.77 18.04
CA SER A 458 21.05 21.01 16.65
C SER A 458 22.25 21.50 15.85
N VAL A 459 22.55 20.82 14.73
CA VAL A 459 23.71 21.10 13.87
C VAL A 459 23.26 21.29 12.41
N GLY A 460 23.52 22.48 11.87
CA GLY A 460 23.29 22.87 10.48
C GLY A 460 24.36 22.36 9.51
N GLY A 461 25.58 22.12 10.01
CA GLY A 461 26.70 21.55 9.26
C GLY A 461 26.84 20.03 9.40
N ILE A 462 28.10 19.58 9.44
CA ILE A 462 28.47 18.15 9.43
C ILE A 462 28.89 17.69 10.82
N ILE A 463 28.31 16.61 11.33
CA ILE A 463 28.87 15.88 12.48
C ILE A 463 29.72 14.72 11.94
N ASN A 464 31.01 14.66 12.29
CA ASN A 464 31.86 13.51 11.95
C ASN A 464 32.04 12.61 13.18
N ILE A 465 31.62 11.35 13.08
CA ILE A 465 31.84 10.30 14.09
C ILE A 465 32.96 9.36 13.60
N PRO A 466 34.17 9.39 14.21
CA PRO A 466 35.27 8.52 13.81
C PRO A 466 34.94 7.03 13.87
N SER A 467 35.63 6.22 13.06
CA SER A 467 35.61 4.76 13.18
C SER A 467 35.86 4.33 14.64
N GLY A 468 35.03 3.42 15.15
CA GLY A 468 35.10 2.94 16.53
C GLY A 468 34.58 3.92 17.60
N SER A 469 34.05 5.09 17.22
CA SER A 469 33.43 6.06 18.14
C SER A 469 31.89 5.98 18.13
N GLN A 470 31.28 6.45 19.23
CA GLN A 470 29.84 6.35 19.50
C GLN A 470 29.26 7.69 19.98
N LEU A 471 28.33 8.28 19.25
CA LEU A 471 27.54 9.46 19.65
C LEU A 471 26.26 9.01 20.39
N GLN A 472 26.20 9.22 21.70
CA GLN A 472 25.08 8.77 22.53
C GLN A 472 24.13 9.94 22.84
N ILE A 473 22.94 9.91 22.24
CA ILE A 473 21.90 10.95 22.38
C ILE A 473 21.34 11.02 23.82
N ASN A 474 21.39 9.91 24.56
CA ASN A 474 21.21 9.87 26.01
C ASN A 474 19.87 10.44 26.53
N GLY A 475 18.80 10.28 25.74
CA GLY A 475 17.44 10.74 26.09
C GLY A 475 17.09 12.16 25.64
N ASN A 476 18.02 12.86 25.00
CA ASN A 476 17.81 14.19 24.43
C ASN A 476 17.33 14.11 22.97
N THR A 477 17.29 15.23 22.28
CA THR A 477 17.02 15.38 20.86
C THR A 477 18.29 15.77 20.11
N LEU A 478 18.65 14.99 19.08
CA LEU A 478 19.69 15.35 18.11
C LEU A 478 19.01 15.76 16.80
N SER A 479 19.25 17.00 16.36
CA SER A 479 18.89 17.46 15.01
C SER A 479 20.17 17.67 14.20
N LEU A 480 20.28 17.05 13.03
CA LEU A 480 21.48 17.15 12.19
C LEU A 480 21.13 17.37 10.72
N THR A 481 22.00 18.08 10.02
CA THR A 481 21.94 18.22 8.56
C THR A 481 22.81 17.16 7.89
N GLU A 482 24.11 17.08 8.18
CA GLU A 482 24.96 16.01 7.63
C GLU A 482 25.62 15.16 8.72
N LEU A 483 25.91 13.91 8.37
CA LEU A 483 26.62 12.94 9.19
C LEU A 483 27.71 12.26 8.35
N ASP A 484 28.94 12.28 8.84
CA ASP A 484 30.10 11.65 8.22
C ASP A 484 30.79 10.69 9.22
N GLY A 485 31.67 9.84 8.69
CA GLY A 485 32.49 8.89 9.43
C GLY A 485 31.85 7.52 9.65
N ALA A 486 32.71 6.57 10.05
CA ALA A 486 32.35 5.15 10.23
C ALA A 486 31.94 4.78 11.68
N GLY A 487 31.71 5.78 12.54
CA GLY A 487 31.20 5.57 13.90
C GLY A 487 29.69 5.32 13.95
N THR A 488 29.13 5.26 15.16
CA THR A 488 27.72 4.93 15.38
C THR A 488 26.98 5.91 16.29
N ILE A 489 25.65 5.95 16.16
CA ILE A 489 24.71 6.67 17.03
C ILE A 489 24.11 5.69 18.05
N SER A 490 23.90 6.14 19.28
CA SER A 490 23.15 5.41 20.32
C SER A 490 22.01 6.24 20.86
N GLY A 491 20.80 5.69 20.78
CA GLY A 491 19.60 6.27 21.37
C GLY A 491 19.22 5.64 22.71
N SER A 492 17.95 5.81 23.07
CA SER A 492 17.29 5.28 24.26
C SER A 492 15.77 5.37 24.05
N ASN A 493 14.99 4.82 24.98
CA ASN A 493 13.52 4.90 24.95
C ASN A 493 12.96 6.33 25.03
N THR A 494 13.80 7.35 25.30
CA THR A 494 13.45 8.77 25.32
C THR A 494 14.14 9.60 24.23
N SER A 495 15.21 9.08 23.61
CA SER A 495 16.02 9.82 22.63
C SER A 495 15.27 10.11 21.34
N ASN A 496 15.50 11.28 20.74
CA ASN A 496 14.92 11.68 19.46
C ASN A 496 16.01 11.98 18.43
N LEU A 497 15.75 11.66 17.16
CA LEU A 497 16.61 12.06 16.03
C LEU A 497 15.78 12.79 14.97
N ALA A 498 16.29 13.91 14.48
CA ALA A 498 15.76 14.61 13.32
C ALA A 498 16.88 14.80 12.28
N VAL A 499 16.70 14.25 11.07
CA VAL A 499 17.57 14.52 9.93
C VAL A 499 16.87 15.54 9.04
N ILE A 500 17.46 16.73 8.94
CA ILE A 500 16.84 17.93 8.38
C ILE A 500 17.71 18.55 7.28
N GLY A 501 17.31 19.70 6.72
CA GLY A 501 18.15 20.53 5.84
C GLY A 501 17.71 20.58 4.37
N SER A 502 18.53 21.24 3.54
CA SER A 502 18.24 21.53 2.12
C SER A 502 19.39 21.17 1.16
N SER A 503 20.39 20.45 1.67
CA SER A 503 21.62 20.02 1.00
C SER A 503 21.46 18.88 -0.02
N GLY A 504 20.28 18.26 -0.15
CA GLY A 504 20.10 17.06 -0.95
C GLY A 504 20.77 15.83 -0.31
N GLY A 505 21.46 15.02 -1.12
CA GLY A 505 22.40 13.99 -0.66
C GLY A 505 21.79 12.82 0.14
N ASN A 506 22.65 11.90 0.60
CA ASN A 506 22.23 10.72 1.38
C ASN A 506 22.98 10.62 2.72
N VAL A 507 22.28 10.86 3.82
CA VAL A 507 22.79 10.68 5.19
C VAL A 507 22.66 9.21 5.59
N THR A 508 23.78 8.53 5.83
CA THR A 508 23.77 7.12 6.27
C THR A 508 23.80 7.02 7.79
N LEU A 509 22.72 6.48 8.38
CA LEU A 509 22.53 6.36 9.82
C LEU A 509 22.95 4.98 10.32
N ASN A 510 24.11 4.89 10.96
CA ASN A 510 24.61 3.70 11.62
C ASN A 510 24.34 3.77 13.13
N PHE A 511 23.58 2.84 13.69
CA PHE A 511 23.33 2.75 15.13
C PHE A 511 24.19 1.68 15.82
N THR A 512 24.45 1.85 17.11
CA THR A 512 25.17 0.87 17.92
C THR A 512 24.24 -0.28 18.29
N GLY A 513 24.69 -1.53 18.10
CA GLY A 513 23.92 -2.73 18.45
C GLY A 513 23.45 -2.72 19.90
N GLY A 514 22.16 -3.00 20.14
CA GLY A 514 21.53 -2.97 21.46
C GLY A 514 21.17 -1.57 21.99
N SER A 515 21.70 -0.49 21.41
CA SER A 515 21.35 0.91 21.72
C SER A 515 20.65 1.62 20.55
N ASN A 516 20.11 0.85 19.62
CA ASN A 516 19.49 1.29 18.36
C ASN A 516 17.98 1.56 18.50
N THR A 517 17.59 2.31 19.54
CA THR A 517 16.19 2.64 19.81
C THR A 517 15.99 4.14 19.95
N LEU A 518 14.95 4.69 19.31
CA LEU A 518 14.52 6.07 19.43
C LEU A 518 13.05 6.13 19.87
N ASN A 519 12.71 7.17 20.64
CA ASN A 519 11.33 7.54 20.91
C ASN A 519 10.66 8.07 19.63
N ASN A 520 11.25 9.12 19.05
CA ASN A 520 10.78 9.73 17.80
C ASN A 520 11.91 9.81 16.76
N PHE A 521 11.56 9.64 15.48
CA PHE A 521 12.46 9.81 14.34
C PHE A 521 11.80 10.67 13.26
N THR A 522 12.48 11.73 12.83
CA THR A 522 11.98 12.68 11.84
C THR A 522 12.93 12.77 10.65
N VAL A 523 12.38 12.72 9.44
CA VAL A 523 13.06 13.06 8.18
C VAL A 523 12.34 14.25 7.54
N ASN A 524 13.06 15.34 7.35
CA ASN A 524 12.57 16.57 6.70
C ASN A 524 13.71 17.21 5.90
N ARG A 525 14.12 16.53 4.83
CA ARG A 525 15.22 16.96 3.95
C ARG A 525 14.70 17.40 2.58
N SER A 526 15.31 18.44 2.02
CA SER A 526 15.06 18.92 0.66
C SER A 526 16.34 18.97 -0.18
N GLY A 527 16.20 19.11 -1.51
CA GLY A 527 17.29 19.06 -2.49
C GLY A 527 17.37 17.73 -3.26
N SER A 528 18.19 17.68 -4.31
CA SER A 528 18.36 16.49 -5.16
C SER A 528 18.80 15.27 -4.36
N ASN A 529 18.15 14.13 -4.60
CA ASN A 529 18.38 12.85 -3.92
C ASN A 529 18.26 12.84 -2.38
N ALA A 530 17.68 13.88 -1.77
CA ALA A 530 17.54 14.08 -0.31
C ALA A 530 17.02 12.84 0.43
N THR A 531 17.94 12.05 0.99
CA THR A 531 17.67 10.74 1.60
C THR A 531 18.32 10.63 2.98
N ALA A 532 17.64 9.96 3.90
CA ALA A 532 18.27 9.32 5.05
C ALA A 532 18.23 7.80 4.81
N THR A 533 19.37 7.12 4.83
CA THR A 533 19.46 5.66 4.68
C THR A 533 19.84 5.04 6.02
N LEU A 534 19.08 4.03 6.47
CA LEU A 534 19.51 3.20 7.59
C LEU A 534 20.65 2.27 7.13
N GLY A 535 21.81 2.37 7.78
CA GLY A 535 22.93 1.44 7.56
C GLY A 535 22.82 0.15 8.39
N ASN A 536 21.99 0.15 9.44
CA ASN A 536 21.67 -1.02 10.24
C ASN A 536 20.29 -0.91 10.93
N ALA A 537 19.94 -1.86 11.79
CA ALA A 537 18.62 -1.95 12.43
C ALA A 537 18.28 -0.74 13.31
N LEU A 538 17.04 -0.24 13.20
CA LEU A 538 16.50 0.85 14.04
C LEU A 538 15.12 0.50 14.59
N ASN A 539 14.92 0.72 15.90
CA ASN A 539 13.62 0.66 16.57
C ASN A 539 13.07 2.07 16.82
N VAL A 540 11.79 2.32 16.50
CA VAL A 540 11.06 3.54 16.86
C VAL A 540 9.91 3.18 17.80
N LEU A 541 9.70 3.96 18.89
CA LEU A 541 8.72 3.66 19.93
C LEU A 541 7.43 4.51 19.90
N ASN A 542 7.46 5.72 19.32
CA ASN A 542 6.33 6.66 19.36
C ASN A 542 5.95 7.25 17.99
N VAL A 543 6.79 8.10 17.38
CA VAL A 543 6.46 8.72 16.07
C VAL A 543 7.59 8.60 15.06
N LEU A 544 7.24 8.16 13.86
CA LEU A 544 7.99 8.36 12.63
C LEU A 544 7.35 9.48 11.81
N THR A 545 8.11 10.54 11.49
CA THR A 545 7.64 11.71 10.72
C THR A 545 8.43 11.83 9.42
N LEU A 546 7.75 11.96 8.27
CA LEU A 546 8.36 12.19 6.96
C LEU A 546 7.66 13.34 6.22
N THR A 547 8.21 14.54 6.35
CA THR A 547 7.61 15.75 5.75
C THR A 547 8.19 16.03 4.36
N THR A 548 9.51 15.90 4.20
CA THR A 548 10.20 16.06 2.90
C THR A 548 11.37 15.09 2.80
N GLY A 549 11.72 14.73 1.56
CA GLY A 549 12.82 13.80 1.26
C GLY A 549 12.40 12.34 1.37
N ARG A 550 13.39 11.44 1.43
CA ARG A 550 13.24 9.98 1.42
C ARG A 550 13.83 9.34 2.66
N LEU A 551 13.12 8.39 3.26
CA LEU A 551 13.71 7.41 4.18
C LEU A 551 13.93 6.10 3.44
N ASN A 552 15.19 5.71 3.26
CA ASN A 552 15.53 4.36 2.81
C ASN A 552 15.74 3.47 4.05
N THR A 553 14.83 2.53 4.27
CA THR A 553 14.84 1.70 5.49
C THR A 553 15.85 0.56 5.40
N GLY A 554 16.30 0.19 4.19
CA GLY A 554 17.08 -1.03 3.94
C GLY A 554 16.36 -2.33 4.35
N GLY A 555 15.06 -2.29 4.67
CA GLY A 555 14.35 -3.39 5.33
C GLY A 555 14.70 -3.59 6.81
N MET A 556 15.27 -2.58 7.46
CA MET A 556 15.88 -2.63 8.80
C MET A 556 15.15 -1.77 9.86
N LEU A 557 14.08 -1.06 9.48
CA LEU A 557 13.25 -0.28 10.40
C LEU A 557 12.20 -1.16 11.10
N THR A 558 12.04 -1.00 12.41
CA THR A 558 10.97 -1.61 13.21
C THR A 558 10.16 -0.55 13.96
N LEU A 559 8.85 -0.53 13.72
CA LEU A 559 7.87 0.26 14.48
C LEU A 559 7.36 -0.60 15.65
N LYS A 560 7.83 -0.30 16.86
CA LYS A 560 7.63 -1.15 18.03
C LYS A 560 6.24 -1.03 18.65
N SER A 561 5.77 -2.10 19.28
CA SER A 561 4.57 -2.10 20.12
C SER A 561 4.84 -2.81 21.44
N SER A 562 4.45 -2.19 22.55
CA SER A 562 4.59 -2.70 23.91
C SER A 562 3.26 -2.65 24.66
N ALA A 563 3.25 -3.00 25.95
CA ALA A 563 2.09 -2.77 26.81
C ALA A 563 1.79 -1.28 27.06
N ALA A 564 2.78 -0.38 26.89
CA ALA A 564 2.63 1.06 27.13
C ALA A 564 2.26 1.88 25.89
N ASN A 565 2.88 1.63 24.73
CA ASN A 565 2.60 2.39 23.49
C ASN A 565 2.65 1.51 22.23
N THR A 566 2.20 2.05 21.09
CA THR A 566 2.59 1.55 19.76
C THR A 566 3.10 2.72 18.94
N ALA A 567 4.25 2.53 18.30
CA ALA A 567 4.80 3.49 17.36
C ALA A 567 3.82 3.74 16.19
N ARG A 568 3.72 4.99 15.76
CA ARG A 568 2.90 5.42 14.63
C ARG A 568 3.71 6.18 13.60
N VAL A 569 3.25 6.15 12.36
CA VAL A 569 3.73 7.03 11.29
C VAL A 569 2.77 8.21 11.17
N ALA A 570 3.31 9.42 11.09
CA ALA A 570 2.56 10.64 10.80
C ALA A 570 1.93 10.59 9.38
N PRO A 571 1.13 11.59 8.99
CA PRO A 571 0.88 11.87 7.57
C PRO A 571 2.21 12.01 6.82
N VAL A 572 2.38 11.24 5.75
CA VAL A 572 3.60 11.15 4.94
C VAL A 572 3.45 12.09 3.75
N THR A 573 4.33 13.09 3.68
CA THR A 573 4.45 14.01 2.53
C THR A 573 5.83 13.94 1.85
N GLY A 574 6.82 13.31 2.51
CA GLY A 574 8.00 12.75 1.85
C GLY A 574 7.75 11.35 1.27
N SER A 575 8.79 10.54 1.19
CA SER A 575 8.73 9.15 0.72
C SER A 575 9.45 8.17 1.66
N ILE A 576 9.06 6.89 1.63
CA ILE A 576 9.74 5.81 2.33
C ILE A 576 9.95 4.63 1.36
N SER A 577 11.14 4.03 1.37
CA SER A 577 11.51 2.92 0.48
C SER A 577 12.13 1.75 1.25
N GLY A 578 11.74 0.53 0.91
CA GLY A 578 12.14 -0.69 1.59
C GLY A 578 11.17 -1.10 2.69
N ASP A 579 11.32 -2.34 3.19
CA ASP A 579 10.42 -2.91 4.17
C ASP A 579 10.48 -2.21 5.53
N VAL A 580 9.37 -2.29 6.26
CA VAL A 580 9.25 -1.95 7.67
C VAL A 580 8.64 -3.13 8.41
N THR A 581 9.20 -3.48 9.57
CA THR A 581 8.55 -4.42 10.50
C THR A 581 7.59 -3.61 11.39
N VAL A 582 6.28 -3.88 11.31
CA VAL A 582 5.28 -3.22 12.16
C VAL A 582 4.77 -4.20 13.21
N GLU A 583 4.85 -3.80 14.47
CA GLU A 583 4.42 -4.61 15.60
C GLU A 583 3.02 -4.26 16.12
N ARG A 584 2.38 -5.26 16.73
CA ARG A 584 1.08 -5.17 17.40
C ARG A 584 1.10 -6.02 18.67
N PHE A 585 1.28 -5.37 19.81
CA PHE A 585 1.17 -5.99 21.13
C PHE A 585 -0.27 -6.48 21.36
N ILE A 586 -0.40 -7.68 21.93
CA ILE A 586 -1.67 -8.30 22.33
C ILE A 586 -1.55 -8.71 23.82
N PRO A 587 -2.50 -8.29 24.68
CA PRO A 587 -2.49 -8.64 26.10
C PRO A 587 -2.91 -10.10 26.32
N ALA A 588 -2.53 -10.64 27.48
CA ALA A 588 -2.78 -12.02 27.90
C ALA A 588 -4.28 -12.34 28.11
N ARG A 589 -5.01 -12.54 27.01
CA ARG A 589 -6.43 -12.93 27.00
C ARG A 589 -6.77 -13.69 25.72
N ARG A 590 -7.24 -14.93 25.89
CA ARG A 590 -7.89 -15.75 24.84
C ARG A 590 -9.16 -15.04 24.37
N ALA A 591 -9.11 -14.40 23.21
CA ALA A 591 -10.25 -13.68 22.66
C ALA A 591 -10.13 -13.49 21.15
N TRP A 592 -11.29 -13.39 20.49
CA TRP A 592 -11.39 -12.97 19.11
C TRP A 592 -11.04 -11.49 18.99
N ARG A 593 -10.40 -11.09 17.89
CA ARG A 593 -10.01 -9.72 17.54
C ARG A 593 -10.06 -9.57 16.02
N ILE A 594 -10.56 -8.45 15.51
CA ILE A 594 -10.46 -8.14 14.07
C ILE A 594 -9.10 -7.48 13.86
N LEU A 595 -8.16 -8.24 13.29
CA LEU A 595 -6.79 -7.82 13.05
C LEU A 595 -6.57 -7.42 11.59
N SER A 596 -5.70 -6.44 11.36
CA SER A 596 -5.09 -6.14 10.06
C SER A 596 -3.57 -6.04 10.19
N ALA A 597 -2.86 -5.97 9.07
CA ALA A 597 -1.45 -5.60 9.05
C ALA A 597 -1.22 -4.42 8.09
N PRO A 598 -0.61 -3.31 8.53
CA PRO A 598 -0.45 -2.10 7.73
C PRO A 598 0.77 -2.14 6.80
N VAL A 599 0.97 -3.29 6.13
CA VAL A 599 2.05 -3.56 5.18
C VAL A 599 1.47 -4.12 3.88
N GLY A 600 2.25 -4.08 2.80
CA GLY A 600 1.73 -4.29 1.46
C GLY A 600 1.15 -3.02 0.85
N GLY A 601 1.90 -1.92 0.95
CA GLY A 601 1.87 -0.86 -0.06
C GLY A 601 2.52 -1.33 -1.38
N ILE A 602 2.49 -0.46 -2.39
CA ILE A 602 3.10 -0.76 -3.69
C ILE A 602 4.62 -0.62 -3.58
N SER A 603 5.32 -1.59 -4.16
CA SER A 603 6.78 -1.60 -4.32
C SER A 603 7.09 -2.48 -5.52
N SER A 604 7.69 -1.91 -6.56
CA SER A 604 8.00 -2.61 -7.81
C SER A 604 9.07 -3.68 -7.61
N GLY A 605 8.80 -4.91 -8.08
CA GLY A 605 9.83 -5.92 -8.31
C GLY A 605 9.48 -7.34 -7.82
N ALA A 606 10.06 -8.31 -8.51
CA ALA A 606 10.17 -9.70 -8.05
C ALA A 606 10.96 -9.80 -6.73
N ALA A 607 10.66 -10.81 -5.91
CA ALA A 607 11.48 -11.11 -4.74
C ALA A 607 12.70 -11.94 -5.18
N SER A 608 13.85 -11.27 -5.28
CA SER A 608 15.13 -11.89 -5.66
C SER A 608 15.77 -12.65 -4.50
N GLY A 609 16.87 -13.35 -4.74
CA GLY A 609 17.69 -13.96 -3.69
C GLY A 609 19.01 -14.51 -4.19
N GLN A 610 19.88 -14.91 -3.27
CA GLN A 610 21.20 -15.43 -3.59
C GLN A 610 21.69 -16.50 -2.60
N ALA A 611 22.65 -17.30 -3.03
CA ALA A 611 23.44 -18.21 -2.20
C ALA A 611 24.88 -18.26 -2.71
N ASN A 612 25.86 -18.19 -1.79
CA ASN A 612 27.27 -18.46 -2.11
C ASN A 612 27.55 -19.94 -1.83
N LEU A 613 28.08 -20.67 -2.82
CA LEU A 613 28.33 -22.11 -2.72
C LEU A 613 29.78 -22.36 -2.27
N THR A 614 29.98 -22.95 -1.10
CA THR A 614 31.32 -23.27 -0.58
C THR A 614 31.37 -24.61 0.13
N ASN A 615 32.51 -25.30 0.03
CA ASN A 615 32.79 -26.53 0.78
C ASN A 615 32.81 -26.29 2.31
N SER A 616 33.14 -25.07 2.75
CA SER A 616 33.12 -24.67 4.17
C SER A 616 31.71 -24.58 4.79
N GLN A 617 30.65 -24.65 3.99
CA GLN A 617 29.26 -24.74 4.49
C GLN A 617 28.75 -26.18 4.59
N GLU A 618 29.55 -27.18 4.17
CA GLU A 618 29.15 -28.57 4.23
C GLU A 618 29.15 -29.19 5.63
N THR A 619 28.33 -30.21 5.80
CA THR A 619 28.25 -30.98 7.05
C THR A 619 29.25 -32.13 7.12
N ALA A 620 29.82 -32.53 5.98
CA ALA A 620 30.92 -33.48 5.87
C ALA A 620 32.05 -32.86 5.04
N ILE A 621 33.23 -32.70 5.64
CA ILE A 621 34.39 -32.04 5.02
C ILE A 621 35.57 -33.02 5.02
N GLY A 622 36.32 -33.04 3.92
CA GLY A 622 37.49 -33.90 3.73
C GLY A 622 38.45 -33.33 2.69
N PRO A 623 39.63 -33.93 2.49
CA PRO A 623 40.59 -33.47 1.50
C PRO A 623 40.03 -33.68 0.07
N LEU A 624 40.08 -32.62 -0.75
CA LEU A 624 39.74 -32.67 -2.17
C LEU A 624 40.86 -33.37 -2.93
N LEU A 625 40.61 -34.61 -3.36
CA LEU A 625 41.60 -35.47 -4.01
C LEU A 625 41.07 -35.99 -5.34
N ARG A 626 41.99 -36.20 -6.29
CA ARG A 626 41.74 -36.99 -7.48
C ARG A 626 41.69 -38.48 -7.17
N SER A 627 41.22 -39.27 -8.12
CA SER A 627 41.23 -40.74 -8.12
C SER A 627 42.63 -41.36 -7.96
N ASP A 628 43.71 -40.64 -8.27
CA ASP A 628 45.11 -41.04 -8.03
C ASP A 628 45.66 -40.63 -6.64
N GLY A 629 44.86 -39.93 -5.83
CA GLY A 629 45.26 -39.41 -4.51
C GLY A 629 45.99 -38.06 -4.52
N SER A 630 46.18 -37.43 -5.69
CA SER A 630 46.74 -36.07 -5.78
C SER A 630 45.71 -34.98 -5.44
N PRO A 631 46.11 -33.80 -4.96
CA PRO A 631 45.15 -32.71 -4.65
C PRO A 631 44.45 -32.17 -5.91
N ARG A 632 43.14 -31.90 -5.83
CA ARG A 632 42.37 -31.17 -6.86
C ARG A 632 41.96 -29.76 -6.38
N PRO A 633 41.61 -28.83 -7.29
CA PRO A 633 41.25 -27.46 -6.93
C PRO A 633 40.02 -27.37 -6.01
N GLN A 634 39.88 -26.26 -5.28
CA GLN A 634 38.70 -26.03 -4.45
C GLN A 634 37.47 -25.67 -5.29
N SER A 635 36.39 -26.43 -5.12
CA SER A 635 35.09 -26.15 -5.72
C SER A 635 34.37 -25.00 -5.03
N PHE A 636 33.72 -24.16 -5.82
CA PHE A 636 32.95 -23.01 -5.36
C PHE A 636 31.91 -22.61 -6.42
N GLY A 637 31.02 -21.68 -6.07
CA GLY A 637 30.07 -21.11 -7.02
C GLY A 637 29.14 -20.08 -6.40
N THR A 638 28.18 -19.62 -7.20
CA THR A 638 27.10 -18.71 -6.77
C THR A 638 25.78 -19.17 -7.37
N ALA A 639 24.69 -18.94 -6.64
CA ALA A 639 23.34 -19.10 -7.15
C ALA A 639 22.52 -17.85 -6.90
N THR A 640 21.64 -17.54 -7.85
CA THR A 640 20.68 -16.43 -7.80
C THR A 640 19.28 -16.97 -8.05
N PHE A 641 18.30 -16.32 -7.43
CA PHE A 641 16.91 -16.76 -7.39
C PHE A 641 15.99 -15.57 -7.67
N SER A 642 14.84 -15.81 -8.29
CA SER A 642 13.80 -14.80 -8.50
C SER A 642 12.41 -15.42 -8.42
N LEU A 643 11.60 -15.00 -7.46
CA LEU A 643 10.18 -15.32 -7.38
C LEU A 643 9.37 -14.30 -8.18
N ASN A 644 8.56 -14.78 -9.13
CA ASN A 644 7.59 -13.92 -9.80
C ASN A 644 6.61 -13.29 -8.81
N GLU A 645 5.94 -12.19 -9.18
CA GLU A 645 5.08 -11.43 -8.26
C GLU A 645 3.93 -12.28 -7.68
N ALA A 646 3.41 -13.24 -8.47
CA ALA A 646 2.40 -14.22 -8.05
C ALA A 646 2.95 -15.32 -7.11
N ARG A 647 4.27 -15.45 -6.99
CA ARG A 647 5.02 -16.51 -6.26
C ARG A 647 4.62 -17.94 -6.68
N THR A 648 4.29 -18.10 -7.95
CA THR A 648 3.97 -19.38 -8.60
C THR A 648 5.16 -20.03 -9.28
N ALA A 649 6.25 -19.29 -9.48
CA ALA A 649 7.47 -19.78 -10.12
C ALA A 649 8.69 -19.15 -9.43
N MET A 650 9.72 -19.95 -9.16
CA MET A 650 11.03 -19.48 -8.70
C MET A 650 12.09 -19.80 -9.74
N THR A 651 12.51 -18.79 -10.51
CA THR A 651 13.65 -18.91 -11.43
C THR A 651 14.94 -19.06 -10.63
N MET A 652 15.83 -19.96 -11.05
CA MET A 652 17.16 -20.19 -10.50
C MET A 652 18.21 -20.04 -11.60
N THR A 653 19.32 -19.35 -11.30
CA THR A 653 20.57 -19.43 -12.07
C THR A 653 21.72 -19.73 -11.12
N ALA A 654 22.37 -20.89 -11.26
CA ALA A 654 23.48 -21.34 -10.43
C ALA A 654 24.71 -21.65 -11.28
N THR A 655 25.87 -21.10 -10.92
CA THR A 655 27.15 -21.32 -11.63
C THR A 655 28.17 -21.93 -10.66
N VAL A 656 28.79 -23.03 -11.07
CA VAL A 656 29.76 -23.80 -10.28
C VAL A 656 31.08 -23.96 -11.02
N PHE A 657 32.18 -24.03 -10.27
CA PHE A 657 33.55 -24.15 -10.77
C PHE A 657 34.27 -25.33 -10.12
N ASN A 658 35.16 -25.99 -10.87
CA ASN A 658 35.97 -27.14 -10.45
C ASN A 658 35.19 -28.43 -10.12
N ILE A 659 33.97 -28.55 -10.63
CA ILE A 659 33.14 -29.76 -10.65
C ILE A 659 32.85 -30.09 -12.12
N ASP A 660 33.10 -31.31 -12.58
CA ASP A 660 32.75 -31.72 -13.94
C ASP A 660 31.26 -32.01 -14.03
N ILE A 661 30.53 -31.18 -14.78
CA ILE A 661 29.06 -31.29 -14.91
C ILE A 661 28.63 -32.09 -16.14
N THR A 662 29.57 -32.70 -16.86
CA THR A 662 29.33 -33.52 -18.07
C THR A 662 29.87 -34.95 -17.95
N GLY A 663 30.79 -35.20 -17.02
CA GLY A 663 31.59 -36.43 -16.99
C GLY A 663 32.70 -36.49 -18.06
N THR A 664 33.06 -35.34 -18.66
CA THR A 664 34.00 -35.23 -19.79
C THR A 664 34.83 -33.93 -19.84
N GLN A 665 34.64 -32.98 -18.90
CA GLN A 665 35.51 -31.80 -18.74
C GLN A 665 36.86 -32.18 -18.10
N THR A 666 36.90 -33.25 -17.30
CA THR A 666 38.15 -33.83 -16.77
C THR A 666 38.21 -35.35 -17.01
N PRO A 667 39.41 -35.97 -16.93
CA PRO A 667 39.54 -37.43 -16.89
C PRO A 667 39.37 -38.02 -15.47
N ASP A 668 39.16 -37.20 -14.44
CA ASP A 668 39.17 -37.63 -13.04
C ASP A 668 37.75 -37.88 -12.52
N PRO A 669 37.34 -39.15 -12.30
CA PRO A 669 35.97 -39.45 -11.91
C PRO A 669 35.57 -38.85 -10.56
N ASN A 670 36.50 -38.39 -9.72
CA ASN A 670 36.20 -37.83 -8.40
C ASN A 670 35.47 -36.48 -8.44
N ASP A 671 35.70 -35.63 -9.44
CA ASP A 671 35.06 -34.30 -9.56
C ASP A 671 33.77 -34.29 -10.40
N ASN A 672 33.37 -35.44 -10.95
CA ASN A 672 32.09 -35.61 -11.65
C ASN A 672 30.89 -35.37 -10.74
N LEU A 673 29.97 -34.51 -11.18
CA LEU A 673 28.68 -34.23 -10.53
C LEU A 673 27.73 -35.46 -10.61
N VAL A 674 27.15 -35.86 -9.49
CA VAL A 674 26.19 -36.99 -9.39
C VAL A 674 24.78 -36.55 -9.00
N ALA A 675 24.61 -35.42 -8.30
CA ALA A 675 23.31 -34.85 -7.99
C ALA A 675 23.40 -33.34 -7.67
N ALA A 676 22.35 -32.58 -7.94
CA ALA A 676 22.18 -31.21 -7.47
C ALA A 676 20.71 -30.89 -7.18
N HIS A 677 20.46 -30.27 -6.02
CA HIS A 677 19.10 -30.10 -5.49
C HIS A 677 18.99 -29.03 -4.39
N ILE A 678 17.75 -28.68 -4.04
CA ILE A 678 17.39 -27.75 -2.96
C ILE A 678 16.72 -28.50 -1.81
N HIS A 679 17.17 -28.22 -0.59
CA HIS A 679 16.56 -28.67 0.66
C HIS A 679 15.81 -27.51 1.32
N VAL A 680 14.72 -27.80 2.03
CA VAL A 680 13.98 -26.81 2.83
C VAL A 680 13.56 -27.40 4.17
N GLY A 681 13.75 -26.62 5.24
CA GLY A 681 13.46 -26.98 6.63
C GLY A 681 14.68 -27.04 7.55
N ALA A 682 15.82 -26.43 7.20
CA ALA A 682 17.02 -26.43 8.03
C ALA A 682 17.76 -25.07 8.05
N PRO A 683 18.28 -24.64 9.22
CA PRO A 683 19.19 -23.50 9.32
C PRO A 683 20.58 -23.82 8.73
N PRO A 684 21.46 -22.81 8.57
CA PRO A 684 22.86 -23.02 8.20
C PRO A 684 23.56 -24.08 9.06
N GLY A 685 24.41 -24.90 8.42
CA GLY A 685 25.14 -25.98 9.09
C GLY A 685 24.30 -27.20 9.52
N SER A 686 23.00 -27.22 9.20
CA SER A 686 22.11 -28.38 9.41
C SER A 686 21.62 -28.97 8.09
N ASN A 687 21.18 -30.23 8.12
CA ASN A 687 20.65 -30.95 6.95
C ASN A 687 19.12 -31.08 7.00
N ALA A 688 18.48 -31.05 5.84
CA ALA A 688 17.03 -31.25 5.66
C ALA A 688 16.74 -32.27 4.55
N SER A 689 15.49 -32.69 4.41
CA SER A 689 15.05 -33.49 3.26
C SER A 689 15.20 -32.71 1.95
N VAL A 690 15.50 -33.40 0.85
CA VAL A 690 15.46 -32.85 -0.51
C VAL A 690 14.02 -32.48 -0.87
N ARG A 691 13.79 -31.26 -1.35
CA ARG A 691 12.44 -30.72 -1.65
C ARG A 691 12.19 -30.41 -3.12
N TRP A 692 13.23 -30.13 -3.89
CA TRP A 692 13.20 -30.09 -5.35
C TRP A 692 14.60 -30.43 -5.84
N GLY A 693 14.70 -31.30 -6.82
CA GLY A 693 15.97 -31.72 -7.42
C GLY A 693 15.94 -31.51 -8.92
N PHE A 694 17.07 -31.09 -9.46
CA PHE A 694 17.19 -30.62 -10.85
C PHE A 694 18.39 -31.25 -11.58
N PHE A 695 19.18 -32.09 -10.90
CA PHE A 695 20.22 -32.91 -11.52
C PHE A 695 20.42 -34.22 -10.73
N GLY A 696 20.64 -35.33 -11.43
CA GLY A 696 20.83 -36.64 -10.80
C GLY A 696 19.52 -37.24 -10.28
N THR A 697 19.54 -37.80 -9.06
CA THR A 697 18.34 -38.31 -8.38
C THR A 697 18.19 -37.63 -7.00
N PRO A 698 16.99 -37.15 -6.64
CA PRO A 698 15.77 -37.09 -7.44
C PRO A 698 15.78 -35.95 -8.47
N ASP A 699 15.05 -36.13 -9.57
CA ASP A 699 14.78 -35.11 -10.59
C ASP A 699 13.28 -34.81 -10.58
N ASN A 700 12.92 -33.56 -10.29
CA ASN A 700 11.56 -33.09 -10.05
C ASN A 700 11.20 -31.82 -10.84
N ASP A 701 12.13 -31.32 -11.67
CA ASP A 701 11.92 -30.35 -12.75
C ASP A 701 11.47 -31.16 -13.99
N ILE A 702 10.15 -31.27 -14.19
CA ILE A 702 9.54 -32.30 -15.07
C ILE A 702 8.31 -31.86 -15.87
N ASN A 703 7.59 -30.77 -15.54
CA ASN A 703 6.36 -30.45 -16.28
C ASN A 703 5.97 -28.95 -16.29
N PRO A 704 6.45 -28.16 -17.28
CA PRO A 704 7.41 -28.54 -18.33
C PRO A 704 8.83 -28.59 -17.77
N LYS A 705 9.67 -29.53 -18.23
CA LYS A 705 11.10 -29.51 -17.81
C LYS A 705 11.78 -28.25 -18.35
N GLN A 706 12.26 -27.40 -17.45
CA GLN A 706 12.82 -26.08 -17.71
C GLN A 706 14.35 -26.01 -17.53
N LEU A 707 14.97 -27.06 -16.98
CA LEU A 707 16.43 -27.18 -16.85
C LEU A 707 17.17 -27.00 -18.18
N VAL A 708 18.06 -26.01 -18.20
CA VAL A 708 19.16 -25.89 -19.16
C VAL A 708 20.49 -25.95 -18.40
N VAL A 709 21.40 -26.81 -18.86
CA VAL A 709 22.75 -26.95 -18.33
C VAL A 709 23.74 -26.53 -19.40
N THR A 710 24.56 -25.52 -19.10
CA THR A 710 25.55 -24.93 -20.01
C THR A 710 26.95 -25.11 -19.43
N PRO A 711 27.72 -26.12 -19.86
CA PRO A 711 29.13 -26.28 -19.49
C PRO A 711 29.97 -25.10 -19.97
N PHE A 712 31.06 -24.77 -19.26
CA PHE A 712 32.00 -23.75 -19.74
C PHE A 712 32.70 -24.21 -21.03
N ALA A 713 32.84 -23.30 -21.99
CA ALA A 713 33.56 -23.55 -23.25
C ALA A 713 35.07 -23.82 -23.04
N SER A 714 35.62 -23.45 -21.88
CA SER A 714 36.96 -23.81 -21.42
C SER A 714 37.00 -23.82 -19.90
N GLY A 715 37.64 -24.82 -19.30
CA GLY A 715 37.65 -25.03 -17.85
C GLY A 715 36.61 -26.05 -17.37
N VAL A 716 36.48 -26.18 -16.05
CA VAL A 716 35.69 -27.22 -15.38
C VAL A 716 34.56 -26.57 -14.59
N GLY A 717 33.32 -27.03 -14.81
CA GLY A 717 32.10 -26.40 -14.30
C GLY A 717 31.19 -25.82 -15.39
N GLY A 718 30.20 -25.06 -14.96
CA GLY A 718 29.20 -24.47 -15.85
C GLY A 718 28.03 -23.82 -15.09
N THR A 719 27.01 -23.42 -15.86
CA THR A 719 25.80 -22.75 -15.37
C THR A 719 24.57 -23.62 -15.58
N PHE A 720 23.76 -23.72 -14.53
CA PHE A 720 22.43 -24.33 -14.50
C PHE A 720 21.39 -23.22 -14.43
N THR A 721 20.43 -23.21 -15.34
CA THR A 721 19.23 -22.37 -15.26
C THR A 721 17.99 -23.24 -15.28
N SER A 722 17.05 -22.98 -14.37
CA SER A 722 15.80 -23.74 -14.26
C SER A 722 14.75 -22.86 -13.59
N ILE A 723 13.49 -23.27 -13.63
CA ILE A 723 12.38 -22.68 -12.88
C ILE A 723 11.80 -23.78 -12.00
N TRP A 724 11.67 -23.52 -10.70
CA TRP A 724 10.85 -24.36 -9.84
C TRP A 724 9.41 -23.86 -9.93
N ASP A 725 8.54 -24.62 -10.59
CA ASP A 725 7.13 -24.26 -10.82
C ASP A 725 6.19 -24.71 -9.67
N LEU A 726 5.02 -24.05 -9.56
CA LEU A 726 4.05 -24.22 -8.46
C LEU A 726 3.71 -25.68 -8.07
N PRO A 727 3.51 -26.63 -9.02
CA PRO A 727 3.15 -28.01 -8.69
C PRO A 727 4.35 -28.87 -8.28
N GLU A 728 5.58 -28.45 -8.59
CA GLU A 728 6.75 -29.31 -8.53
C GLU A 728 7.34 -29.44 -7.13
N GLY A 729 7.97 -30.59 -6.87
CA GLY A 729 8.69 -30.86 -5.63
C GLY A 729 8.77 -32.35 -5.32
N ASN A 730 9.43 -32.67 -4.21
CA ASN A 730 9.77 -34.02 -3.79
C ASN A 730 9.06 -34.43 -2.50
N GLY A 731 8.87 -35.74 -2.31
CA GLY A 731 8.32 -36.33 -1.08
C GLY A 731 6.90 -35.85 -0.73
N GLY A 732 6.06 -35.60 -1.74
CA GLY A 732 4.69 -35.08 -1.56
C GLY A 732 4.60 -33.59 -1.24
N THR A 733 5.70 -32.85 -1.36
CA THR A 733 5.74 -31.38 -1.23
C THR A 733 5.75 -30.71 -2.60
N THR A 734 5.26 -29.48 -2.67
CA THR A 734 5.30 -28.60 -3.86
C THR A 734 6.01 -27.27 -3.55
N LEU A 735 6.32 -26.43 -4.56
CA LEU A 735 6.82 -25.07 -4.33
C LEU A 735 5.96 -24.33 -3.31
N ALA A 736 4.63 -24.36 -3.44
CA ALA A 736 3.69 -23.68 -2.54
C ALA A 736 3.85 -24.09 -1.07
N THR A 737 4.22 -25.35 -0.81
CA THR A 737 4.45 -25.85 0.57
C THR A 737 5.84 -25.55 1.10
N ASN A 738 6.83 -25.35 0.22
CA ASN A 738 8.23 -25.10 0.58
C ASN A 738 8.57 -23.59 0.65
N LEU A 739 7.86 -22.76 -0.12
CA LEU A 739 8.01 -21.31 -0.21
C LEU A 739 8.11 -20.58 1.16
N PRO A 740 7.35 -20.93 2.21
CA PRO A 740 7.51 -20.29 3.52
C PRO A 740 8.90 -20.50 4.12
N GLY A 741 9.46 -21.71 3.99
CA GLY A 741 10.80 -22.05 4.48
C GLY A 741 11.92 -21.41 3.65
N ILE A 742 11.71 -21.25 2.34
CA ILE A 742 12.65 -20.54 1.46
C ILE A 742 12.72 -19.06 1.84
N LEU A 743 11.57 -18.40 1.96
CA LEU A 743 11.46 -17.01 2.37
C LEU A 743 11.86 -16.76 3.84
N ALA A 744 11.89 -17.80 4.68
CA ALA A 744 12.42 -17.76 6.04
C ALA A 744 13.95 -17.99 6.12
N GLY A 745 14.64 -18.20 4.99
CA GLY A 745 16.07 -18.51 4.96
C GLY A 745 16.43 -19.90 5.49
N LEU A 746 15.45 -20.81 5.59
CA LEU A 746 15.60 -22.20 6.07
C LEU A 746 15.80 -23.20 4.92
N SER A 747 16.40 -22.74 3.82
CA SER A 747 16.66 -23.54 2.62
C SER A 747 18.08 -23.36 2.12
N TYR A 748 18.64 -24.41 1.54
CA TYR A 748 19.96 -24.37 0.90
C TYR A 748 19.96 -25.20 -0.38
N ILE A 749 20.79 -24.78 -1.32
CA ILE A 749 21.11 -25.49 -2.57
C ILE A 749 22.42 -26.28 -2.35
N ASN A 750 22.50 -27.51 -2.88
CA ASN A 750 23.63 -28.42 -2.73
C ASN A 750 24.02 -29.09 -4.07
N PHE A 751 25.31 -29.36 -4.25
CA PHE A 751 25.91 -30.08 -5.38
C PHE A 751 26.81 -31.21 -4.86
N HIS A 752 26.61 -32.42 -5.37
CA HIS A 752 27.22 -33.67 -4.91
C HIS A 752 28.11 -34.27 -6.00
N THR A 753 29.32 -34.71 -5.67
CA THR A 753 30.24 -35.37 -6.61
C THR A 753 30.42 -36.85 -6.29
N VAL A 754 31.13 -37.58 -7.15
CA VAL A 754 31.53 -38.97 -6.88
C VAL A 754 32.38 -39.08 -5.61
N GLN A 755 33.31 -38.14 -5.36
CA GLN A 755 34.09 -38.16 -4.12
C GLN A 755 33.22 -37.79 -2.90
N PHE A 756 32.32 -36.81 -3.05
CA PHE A 756 31.48 -36.29 -1.97
C PHE A 756 29.99 -36.50 -2.24
N GLY A 757 29.57 -37.77 -2.23
CA GLY A 757 28.15 -38.15 -2.41
C GLY A 757 27.21 -37.58 -1.33
N GLY A 758 27.74 -37.11 -0.19
CA GLY A 758 26.97 -36.39 0.84
C GLY A 758 26.74 -34.90 0.58
N GLY A 759 27.46 -34.32 -0.39
CA GLY A 759 27.49 -32.88 -0.70
C GLY A 759 28.94 -32.38 -0.74
N GLU A 760 29.33 -31.66 -1.80
CA GLU A 760 30.66 -31.05 -1.95
C GLU A 760 30.64 -29.55 -1.71
N ILE A 761 29.62 -28.85 -2.26
CA ILE A 761 29.41 -27.41 -2.05
C ILE A 761 27.92 -27.13 -1.84
N ARG A 762 27.61 -26.41 -0.77
CA ARG A 762 26.27 -25.87 -0.51
C ARG A 762 26.30 -24.38 -0.22
N GLY A 763 25.14 -23.76 -0.35
CA GLY A 763 24.92 -22.35 -0.01
C GLY A 763 23.53 -22.12 0.54
N GLN A 764 23.42 -21.42 1.67
CA GLN A 764 22.12 -21.03 2.22
C GLN A 764 21.47 -19.97 1.32
N ILE A 765 20.20 -20.19 0.95
CA ILE A 765 19.42 -19.27 0.11
C ILE A 765 18.88 -18.14 0.98
N THR A 766 19.20 -16.90 0.62
CA THR A 766 18.70 -15.68 1.27
C THR A 766 17.90 -14.87 0.26
N MET A 767 16.60 -14.69 0.51
CA MET A 767 15.73 -13.89 -0.35
C MET A 767 15.71 -12.41 0.10
N VAL A 768 15.76 -11.49 -0.86
CA VAL A 768 15.77 -10.04 -0.67
C VAL A 768 14.93 -9.38 -1.78
N GLY A 769 13.94 -8.59 -1.38
CA GLY A 769 13.04 -7.90 -2.30
C GLY A 769 11.62 -7.77 -1.71
N PRO A 770 10.76 -6.95 -2.33
CA PRO A 770 9.43 -6.73 -1.80
C PRO A 770 8.56 -7.99 -1.92
N GLY A 771 8.06 -8.45 -0.78
CA GLY A 771 7.18 -9.60 -0.73
C GLY A 771 6.39 -9.61 0.57
N THR A 772 5.15 -9.09 0.53
CA THR A 772 4.19 -9.15 1.65
C THR A 772 4.23 -10.50 2.34
N GLN A 773 4.51 -10.50 3.65
CA GLN A 773 4.46 -11.73 4.43
C GLN A 773 3.07 -12.37 4.33
N THR A 774 3.08 -13.69 4.22
CA THR A 774 1.89 -14.52 4.38
C THR A 774 1.48 -14.56 5.85
N ILE A 775 0.24 -14.93 6.17
CA ILE A 775 -0.21 -15.02 7.56
C ILE A 775 0.64 -16.01 8.37
N ASN A 776 1.12 -17.09 7.75
CA ASN A 776 2.07 -18.00 8.38
C ASN A 776 3.40 -17.30 8.72
N GLN A 777 3.99 -16.57 7.78
CA GLN A 777 5.26 -15.85 7.99
C GLN A 777 5.18 -14.73 9.02
N ALA A 778 4.07 -13.98 9.04
CA ALA A 778 3.87 -12.83 9.90
C ALA A 778 3.37 -13.22 11.31
N TRP A 779 2.22 -13.89 11.39
CA TRP A 779 1.54 -14.13 12.68
C TRP A 779 1.74 -15.54 13.24
N GLN A 780 2.23 -16.49 12.43
CA GLN A 780 2.72 -17.80 12.91
C GLN A 780 4.26 -17.88 12.95
N GLU A 781 4.96 -16.75 12.71
CA GLU A 781 6.43 -16.64 12.74
C GLU A 781 7.15 -17.64 11.81
N GLY A 782 6.54 -17.97 10.67
CA GLY A 782 7.09 -18.93 9.69
C GLY A 782 7.10 -20.39 10.16
N ALA A 783 6.35 -20.73 11.21
CA ALA A 783 6.42 -22.03 11.85
C ALA A 783 5.97 -23.18 10.92
N ILE A 784 6.83 -24.20 10.82
CA ILE A 784 6.61 -25.44 10.05
C ILE A 784 6.36 -26.58 11.02
N LEU A 785 5.26 -27.32 10.82
CA LEU A 785 4.83 -28.41 11.71
C LEU A 785 5.42 -29.74 11.25
N GLY A 786 5.70 -30.63 12.21
CA GLY A 786 6.47 -31.86 11.98
C GLY A 786 7.95 -31.75 12.33
N LEU A 787 8.49 -30.53 12.51
CA LEU A 787 9.82 -30.31 13.11
C LEU A 787 9.77 -30.38 14.65
N SER A 788 8.64 -30.00 15.25
CA SER A 788 8.33 -30.28 16.66
C SER A 788 6.80 -30.31 16.88
N ALA A 789 6.36 -30.74 18.07
CA ALA A 789 4.95 -30.78 18.44
C ALA A 789 4.36 -29.41 18.83
N ASN A 790 5.20 -28.41 19.13
CA ASN A 790 4.76 -27.02 19.34
C ASN A 790 5.86 -26.04 18.90
N PRO A 791 5.97 -25.73 17.59
CA PRO A 791 7.08 -24.92 17.08
C PRO A 791 6.94 -23.44 17.45
N ASN A 792 7.84 -22.97 18.32
CA ASN A 792 7.99 -21.58 18.75
C ASN A 792 9.34 -21.00 18.26
N PRO A 793 9.45 -20.55 17.00
CA PRO A 793 10.72 -20.06 16.44
C PRO A 793 11.12 -18.66 16.96
N ALA A 794 10.18 -17.91 17.55
CA ALA A 794 10.42 -16.57 18.09
C ALA A 794 9.60 -16.35 19.38
N PRO A 795 10.10 -16.77 20.56
CA PRO A 795 9.39 -16.64 21.83
C PRO A 795 8.91 -15.22 22.13
N GLY A 796 7.67 -15.09 22.63
CA GLY A 796 7.02 -13.79 22.84
C GLY A 796 6.46 -13.10 21.59
N TYR A 797 6.64 -13.69 20.40
CA TYR A 797 6.06 -13.23 19.14
C TYR A 797 5.09 -14.26 18.54
N GLY A 798 4.23 -13.80 17.62
CA GLY A 798 3.26 -14.64 16.92
C GLY A 798 2.16 -15.27 17.78
N THR A 799 1.36 -16.15 17.20
CA THR A 799 0.38 -16.98 17.90
C THR A 799 0.12 -18.28 17.13
N HIS A 800 -0.66 -19.20 17.69
CA HIS A 800 -1.10 -20.41 17.00
C HIS A 800 -2.38 -20.14 16.21
N ILE A 801 -2.35 -20.39 14.89
CA ILE A 801 -3.48 -20.15 13.97
C ILE A 801 -3.94 -21.48 13.38
N THR A 802 -5.03 -22.01 13.94
CA THR A 802 -5.63 -23.31 13.59
C THR A 802 -6.69 -23.15 12.49
N GLY A 803 -6.87 -24.13 11.60
CA GLY A 803 -7.83 -24.03 10.48
C GLY A 803 -7.72 -25.19 9.49
N GLY A 804 -8.02 -24.90 8.21
CA GLY A 804 -7.85 -25.83 7.07
C GLY A 804 -9.17 -26.17 6.34
N PRO A 805 -9.11 -26.54 5.04
CA PRO A 805 -10.27 -27.10 4.30
C PRO A 805 -10.70 -28.47 4.83
N THR A 806 -9.77 -29.21 5.44
CA THR A 806 -10.04 -30.41 6.23
C THR A 806 -9.64 -30.11 7.67
N TYR A 807 -10.59 -30.20 8.60
CA TYR A 807 -10.35 -29.86 10.00
C TYR A 807 -9.22 -30.72 10.60
N GLY A 808 -8.19 -30.08 11.12
CA GLY A 808 -7.02 -30.76 11.71
C GLY A 808 -5.84 -30.97 10.76
N SER A 809 -5.97 -30.68 9.46
CA SER A 809 -4.83 -30.78 8.53
C SER A 809 -3.85 -29.62 8.73
N THR A 810 -2.56 -29.92 8.90
CA THR A 810 -1.46 -28.93 8.84
C THR A 810 -1.14 -28.48 7.41
N ALA A 811 -1.78 -29.10 6.41
CA ALA A 811 -1.79 -28.62 5.03
C ALA A 811 -2.23 -27.15 4.97
N ASN A 812 -1.70 -26.42 3.98
CA ASN A 812 -1.99 -25.00 3.77
C ASN A 812 -1.55 -24.06 4.93
N GLY A 813 -0.67 -24.49 5.83
CA GLY A 813 0.06 -23.62 6.77
C GLY A 813 -0.50 -23.46 8.18
N PHE A 814 -1.64 -24.10 8.48
CA PHE A 814 -2.30 -23.97 9.79
C PHE A 814 -1.60 -24.77 10.90
N ASP A 815 -1.56 -24.20 12.11
CA ASP A 815 -1.22 -24.91 13.34
C ASP A 815 -2.14 -26.11 13.59
N GLN A 816 -1.59 -27.17 14.19
CA GLN A 816 -2.32 -28.42 14.46
C GLN A 816 -3.55 -28.17 15.34
N ASN A 817 -4.68 -28.77 14.97
CA ASN A 817 -5.99 -28.44 15.55
C ASN A 817 -6.74 -29.66 16.09
N PRO A 818 -6.47 -30.11 17.34
CA PRO A 818 -7.21 -31.22 17.95
C PRO A 818 -8.68 -30.92 18.23
N GLY A 819 -9.09 -29.64 18.23
CA GLY A 819 -10.47 -29.19 18.51
C GLY A 819 -11.31 -28.84 17.29
N ALA A 820 -10.84 -29.10 16.07
CA ALA A 820 -11.49 -28.84 14.77
C ALA A 820 -11.92 -27.39 14.45
N ALA A 821 -11.94 -26.44 15.39
CA ALA A 821 -12.37 -25.06 15.15
C ALA A 821 -11.28 -24.20 14.49
N SER A 822 -11.59 -23.51 13.38
CA SER A 822 -10.68 -22.51 12.82
C SER A 822 -10.56 -21.31 13.76
N SER A 823 -9.34 -20.86 14.03
CA SER A 823 -9.02 -19.69 14.85
C SER A 823 -8.69 -18.44 14.01
N ILE A 824 -8.90 -18.49 12.70
CA ILE A 824 -8.87 -17.31 11.81
C ILE A 824 -9.97 -17.39 10.74
N LYS A 825 -10.57 -16.24 10.45
CA LYS A 825 -11.69 -16.08 9.51
C LYS A 825 -11.56 -14.78 8.72
N ARG A 826 -12.07 -14.75 7.48
CA ARG A 826 -12.27 -13.53 6.68
C ARG A 826 -13.77 -13.22 6.59
N TYR A 827 -14.15 -11.96 6.37
CA TYR A 827 -15.57 -11.61 6.26
C TYR A 827 -16.06 -11.79 4.82
N SER A 828 -17.15 -12.50 4.66
CA SER A 828 -17.81 -12.75 3.37
C SER A 828 -19.06 -11.89 3.28
N SER A 829 -19.00 -10.77 2.55
CA SER A 829 -20.17 -9.90 2.34
C SER A 829 -21.32 -10.61 1.61
N ILE A 830 -21.01 -11.64 0.81
CA ILE A 830 -22.01 -12.47 0.10
C ILE A 830 -22.79 -13.34 1.09
N LEU A 831 -22.11 -13.97 2.05
CA LEU A 831 -22.74 -14.77 3.11
C LEU A 831 -23.14 -13.94 4.34
N ASN A 832 -22.81 -12.65 4.35
CA ASN A 832 -22.93 -11.72 5.48
C ASN A 832 -22.37 -12.28 6.80
N ASN A 833 -21.25 -13.01 6.74
CA ASN A 833 -20.71 -13.76 7.88
C ASN A 833 -19.18 -13.98 7.80
N TRP A 834 -18.55 -14.38 8.91
CA TRP A 834 -17.14 -14.76 8.98
C TRP A 834 -16.93 -16.22 8.55
N GLU A 835 -16.27 -16.42 7.40
CA GLU A 835 -15.92 -17.74 6.87
C GLU A 835 -14.48 -18.14 7.23
N ALA A 836 -14.24 -19.45 7.42
CA ALA A 836 -12.91 -19.97 7.77
C ALA A 836 -11.91 -19.77 6.63
N LEU A 837 -10.71 -19.29 6.95
CA LEU A 837 -9.64 -19.14 5.97
C LEU A 837 -9.16 -20.52 5.46
N GLN A 838 -8.75 -20.59 4.20
CA GLN A 838 -8.40 -21.86 3.52
C GLN A 838 -6.88 -22.13 3.43
N ASN A 839 -6.03 -21.11 3.54
CA ASN A 839 -4.57 -21.24 3.41
C ASN A 839 -3.80 -20.05 4.00
N THR A 840 -3.01 -20.22 5.08
CA THR A 840 -2.16 -19.17 5.67
C THR A 840 -0.78 -19.05 5.01
N ASN A 841 -0.35 -20.04 4.23
CA ASN A 841 0.87 -19.97 3.41
C ASN A 841 0.66 -19.20 2.09
N ALA A 842 -0.58 -19.01 1.63
CA ALA A 842 -0.91 -18.28 0.40
C ALA A 842 -1.69 -16.97 0.63
N THR A 843 -2.25 -16.76 1.83
CA THR A 843 -2.95 -15.51 2.17
C THR A 843 -1.96 -14.47 2.72
N PHE A 844 -1.87 -13.29 2.10
CA PHE A 844 -1.06 -12.19 2.60
C PHE A 844 -1.66 -11.54 3.85
N VAL A 845 -0.82 -11.25 4.84
CA VAL A 845 -1.23 -10.70 6.14
C VAL A 845 -1.85 -9.30 6.05
N GLY A 846 -1.47 -8.53 5.02
CA GLY A 846 -2.01 -7.19 4.75
C GLY A 846 -3.16 -7.13 3.74
N ALA A 847 -3.67 -8.25 3.23
CA ALA A 847 -4.74 -8.21 2.21
C ALA A 847 -6.07 -7.70 2.80
N ASP A 848 -6.62 -8.40 3.81
CA ASP A 848 -7.93 -8.11 4.42
C ASP A 848 -7.83 -7.75 5.92
N ALA A 849 -8.99 -7.52 6.53
CA ALA A 849 -9.18 -7.61 7.97
C ALA A 849 -9.64 -9.03 8.37
N TYR A 850 -8.92 -9.68 9.29
CA TYR A 850 -9.16 -11.06 9.71
C TYR A 850 -9.63 -11.15 11.16
N MET A 851 -10.78 -11.78 11.38
CA MET A 851 -11.24 -12.15 12.72
C MET A 851 -10.40 -13.33 13.21
N THR A 852 -9.55 -13.07 14.21
CA THR A 852 -8.47 -13.96 14.65
C THR A 852 -8.57 -14.19 16.16
N PHE A 853 -8.53 -15.44 16.61
CA PHE A 853 -8.56 -15.82 18.03
C PHE A 853 -7.14 -15.98 18.56
N VAL A 854 -6.61 -14.91 19.14
CA VAL A 854 -5.25 -14.91 19.73
C VAL A 854 -5.32 -15.53 21.11
N ARG A 855 -4.52 -16.57 21.33
CA ARG A 855 -4.46 -17.34 22.59
C ARG A 855 -3.36 -16.83 23.55
N GLY A 856 -2.35 -16.19 22.98
CA GLY A 856 -1.07 -15.81 23.58
C GLY A 856 0.05 -16.04 22.55
N ASP A 857 1.30 -16.10 22.99
CA ASP A 857 2.44 -16.42 22.13
C ASP A 857 2.49 -17.90 21.74
N ARG A 858 3.47 -18.27 20.90
CA ARG A 858 3.65 -19.65 20.43
C ARG A 858 4.22 -20.61 21.49
N GLY A 859 4.35 -20.18 22.74
CA GLY A 859 4.73 -21.04 23.87
C GLY A 859 3.58 -21.91 24.41
N ILE A 860 2.32 -21.55 24.16
CA ILE A 860 1.14 -22.22 24.71
C ILE A 860 0.85 -23.53 23.94
N PRO A 861 0.86 -24.72 24.58
CA PRO A 861 0.49 -25.96 23.92
C PRO A 861 -0.97 -25.95 23.46
N ILE A 862 -1.21 -26.28 22.18
CA ILE A 862 -2.57 -26.22 21.59
C ILE A 862 -3.49 -27.34 22.16
N GLY A 863 -2.92 -28.40 22.71
CA GLY A 863 -3.67 -29.54 23.26
C GLY A 863 -4.30 -29.34 24.65
N THR A 864 -4.06 -28.22 25.34
CA THR A 864 -4.53 -27.98 26.71
C THR A 864 -5.19 -26.62 26.88
N ASN A 865 -6.45 -26.62 27.33
CA ASN A 865 -7.22 -25.38 27.52
C ASN A 865 -6.85 -24.63 28.82
N ASP A 866 -6.38 -25.36 29.84
CA ASP A 866 -6.19 -24.87 31.21
C ASP A 866 -4.90 -24.07 31.43
N VAL A 867 -3.98 -24.08 30.45
CA VAL A 867 -2.75 -23.27 30.50
C VAL A 867 -3.14 -21.79 30.44
N PRO A 868 -2.67 -20.91 31.34
CA PRO A 868 -2.98 -19.48 31.28
C PRO A 868 -2.54 -18.82 29.96
N PRO A 869 -3.26 -17.79 29.45
CA PRO A 869 -2.81 -17.03 28.29
C PRO A 869 -1.55 -16.22 28.60
N THR A 870 -0.67 -16.09 27.59
CA THR A 870 0.54 -15.25 27.63
C THR A 870 0.32 -13.95 26.85
N VAL A 871 1.17 -12.94 27.10
CA VAL A 871 1.26 -11.78 26.19
C VAL A 871 1.97 -12.20 24.89
N THR A 872 1.66 -11.54 23.78
CA THR A 872 2.42 -11.71 22.54
C THR A 872 2.53 -10.41 21.75
N THR A 873 3.55 -10.30 20.90
CA THR A 873 3.63 -9.27 19.87
C THR A 873 3.47 -9.93 18.50
N LEU A 874 2.34 -9.68 17.84
CA LEU A 874 2.20 -10.02 16.42
C LEU A 874 2.98 -8.99 15.61
N ARG A 875 3.61 -9.41 14.52
CA ARG A 875 4.38 -8.52 13.65
C ARG A 875 4.14 -8.85 12.18
N ALA A 876 4.37 -7.86 11.32
CA ALA A 876 4.34 -8.04 9.88
C ALA A 876 5.41 -7.18 9.23
N LYS A 877 6.17 -7.76 8.31
CA LYS A 877 7.19 -7.07 7.51
C LYS A 877 6.71 -6.90 6.05
N GLY A 878 6.98 -5.73 5.50
CA GLY A 878 6.72 -5.38 4.11
C GLY A 878 6.81 -3.86 3.88
N PRO A 879 6.58 -3.37 2.65
CA PRO A 879 6.42 -1.94 2.38
C PRO A 879 5.19 -1.41 3.12
N LEU A 880 5.30 -0.24 3.76
CA LEU A 880 4.14 0.42 4.37
C LEU A 880 3.12 0.86 3.31
N ARG A 881 1.84 0.85 3.66
CA ARG A 881 0.83 1.60 2.89
C ARG A 881 0.97 3.09 3.20
N ILE A 882 1.11 3.89 2.15
CA ILE A 882 1.23 5.35 2.17
C ILE A 882 0.37 5.94 1.05
N GLY A 883 -0.03 7.21 1.20
CA GLY A 883 -1.00 7.85 0.30
C GLY A 883 -2.42 7.36 0.55
N ASP A 884 -3.41 8.05 -0.01
CA ASP A 884 -4.83 7.78 0.24
C ASP A 884 -5.25 6.37 -0.22
N GLN A 885 -5.91 5.62 0.67
CA GLN A 885 -6.29 4.22 0.47
C GLN A 885 -7.81 4.10 0.27
N THR A 886 -8.26 3.52 -0.84
CA THR A 886 -9.69 3.37 -1.14
C THR A 886 -10.14 1.90 -1.11
N PHE A 887 -11.24 1.65 -0.43
CA PHE A 887 -11.86 0.34 -0.27
C PHE A 887 -13.31 0.36 -0.78
N ASN A 888 -13.71 -0.70 -1.48
CA ASN A 888 -15.09 -0.90 -1.90
C ASN A 888 -15.93 -1.45 -0.74
N VAL A 889 -17.19 -1.02 -0.66
CA VAL A 889 -18.19 -1.53 0.30
C VAL A 889 -19.30 -2.22 -0.49
N ALA A 890 -19.60 -3.46 -0.11
CA ALA A 890 -20.56 -4.31 -0.81
C ALA A 890 -21.96 -3.68 -0.84
N ALA A 891 -22.71 -3.99 -1.90
CA ALA A 891 -24.06 -3.45 -2.09
C ALA A 891 -25.09 -3.92 -1.05
N THR A 892 -24.80 -4.99 -0.32
CA THR A 892 -25.67 -5.58 0.71
C THR A 892 -24.83 -6.05 1.90
N GLY A 893 -25.44 -6.13 3.07
CA GLY A 893 -24.79 -6.69 4.27
C GLY A 893 -23.76 -5.74 4.89
N PHE A 894 -22.68 -6.32 5.46
CA PHE A 894 -21.50 -5.60 5.94
C PHE A 894 -20.28 -5.84 5.03
N THR A 895 -19.26 -5.01 5.15
CA THR A 895 -17.91 -5.23 4.61
C THR A 895 -16.88 -4.95 5.69
N ALA A 896 -15.91 -5.85 5.86
CA ALA A 896 -14.79 -5.65 6.78
C ALA A 896 -13.66 -4.87 6.08
N ILE A 897 -13.18 -3.82 6.74
CA ILE A 897 -12.17 -2.89 6.24
C ILE A 897 -10.96 -2.95 7.20
N PRO A 898 -9.73 -3.19 6.71
CA PRO A 898 -8.54 -3.05 7.53
C PRO A 898 -8.23 -1.56 7.74
N ASN A 899 -7.71 -1.16 8.91
CA ASN A 899 -6.89 0.05 8.95
C ASN A 899 -5.61 -0.24 8.14
N PRO A 900 -5.35 0.48 7.03
CA PRO A 900 -4.19 0.23 6.18
C PRO A 900 -2.89 0.80 6.76
N TYR A 901 -2.96 1.75 7.70
CA TYR A 901 -1.83 2.54 8.11
C TYR A 901 -1.17 2.04 9.39
N ALA A 902 0.15 2.25 9.47
CA ALA A 902 0.91 2.12 10.69
C ALA A 902 0.64 3.33 11.63
N SER A 903 -0.64 3.71 11.79
CA SER A 903 -1.11 4.84 12.59
C SER A 903 -2.57 4.61 13.02
N PRO A 904 -3.05 5.13 14.16
CA PRO A 904 -4.49 5.24 14.41
C PRO A 904 -5.15 6.11 13.33
N ILE A 905 -6.39 5.81 12.94
CA ILE A 905 -7.17 6.63 12.00
C ILE A 905 -8.44 7.15 12.64
N ASN A 906 -8.83 8.39 12.34
CA ASN A 906 -10.07 8.99 12.82
C ASN A 906 -11.23 8.66 11.86
N PHE A 907 -12.14 7.78 12.25
CA PHE A 907 -13.31 7.44 11.43
C PHE A 907 -14.12 8.68 11.05
N ALA A 908 -14.26 9.69 11.93
CA ALA A 908 -15.11 10.85 11.66
C ALA A 908 -14.69 11.65 10.40
N THR A 909 -13.39 11.73 10.08
CA THR A 909 -12.89 12.51 8.92
C THR A 909 -12.83 11.72 7.60
N ILE A 910 -12.93 10.39 7.67
CA ILE A 910 -12.85 9.48 6.51
C ILE A 910 -13.87 9.85 5.42
N THR A 911 -13.43 9.85 4.16
CA THR A 911 -14.31 10.16 3.03
C THR A 911 -15.15 8.94 2.67
N ARG A 912 -16.48 9.12 2.63
CA ARG A 912 -17.48 8.07 2.35
C ARG A 912 -18.27 8.42 1.10
N ASN A 913 -18.61 7.41 0.30
CA ASN A 913 -19.55 7.54 -0.81
C ASN A 913 -20.50 6.33 -0.80
N GLY A 914 -21.80 6.53 -0.57
CA GLY A 914 -22.75 5.42 -0.50
C GLY A 914 -22.56 4.47 0.70
N VAL A 915 -21.93 4.92 1.79
CA VAL A 915 -21.64 4.12 3.01
C VAL A 915 -22.25 4.82 4.23
N GLN A 916 -22.85 4.07 5.17
CA GLN A 916 -23.41 4.65 6.41
C GLN A 916 -22.31 5.34 7.23
N ASN A 917 -22.70 6.34 8.02
CA ASN A 917 -21.81 6.97 9.01
C ASN A 917 -21.71 6.16 10.33
N ASN A 918 -21.86 4.83 10.22
CA ASN A 918 -21.88 3.88 11.33
C ASN A 918 -20.77 2.85 11.10
N PHE A 919 -20.09 2.41 12.16
CA PHE A 919 -19.11 1.34 12.07
C PHE A 919 -19.10 0.45 13.31
N TYR A 920 -18.62 -0.78 13.11
CA TYR A 920 -18.72 -1.87 14.08
C TYR A 920 -17.32 -2.42 14.34
N LEU A 921 -16.94 -2.45 15.61
CA LEU A 921 -15.70 -2.98 16.14
C LEU A 921 -15.98 -4.26 16.93
N TRP A 922 -14.93 -5.00 17.27
CA TRP A 922 -15.03 -6.18 18.14
C TRP A 922 -14.12 -5.98 19.35
N ASP A 923 -14.73 -5.75 20.51
CA ASP A 923 -14.00 -5.55 21.75
C ASP A 923 -13.73 -6.90 22.41
N PRO A 924 -12.46 -7.35 22.51
CA PRO A 924 -12.09 -8.61 23.16
C PRO A 924 -12.34 -8.61 24.68
N LYS A 925 -12.68 -7.47 25.29
CA LYS A 925 -12.96 -7.34 26.73
C LYS A 925 -14.38 -7.80 27.11
N MET A 926 -15.29 -7.88 26.15
CA MET A 926 -16.72 -8.21 26.35
C MET A 926 -17.02 -9.72 26.20
N GLY A 927 -18.31 -10.09 26.11
CA GLY A 927 -18.74 -11.45 25.74
C GLY A 927 -19.05 -12.41 26.91
N GLY A 928 -19.53 -11.90 28.05
CA GLY A 928 -20.01 -12.73 29.16
C GLY A 928 -18.96 -13.62 29.83
N ILE A 929 -19.41 -14.72 30.43
CA ILE A 929 -18.58 -15.60 31.27
C ILE A 929 -17.40 -16.26 30.52
N ASN A 930 -17.52 -16.44 29.20
CA ASN A 930 -16.45 -16.95 28.33
C ASN A 930 -15.46 -15.85 27.92
N GLY A 931 -15.85 -14.57 27.97
CA GLY A 931 -14.96 -13.41 27.80
C GLY A 931 -14.25 -13.30 26.44
N VAL A 932 -14.78 -13.91 25.38
CA VAL A 932 -14.10 -13.96 24.06
C VAL A 932 -14.32 -12.73 23.17
N GLY A 933 -15.10 -11.76 23.64
CA GLY A 933 -15.43 -10.50 22.99
C GLY A 933 -16.89 -10.39 22.50
N ALA A 934 -17.27 -9.18 22.07
CA ALA A 934 -18.58 -8.87 21.47
C ALA A 934 -18.48 -7.68 20.50
N TYR A 935 -19.52 -7.46 19.69
CA TYR A 935 -19.60 -6.29 18.82
C TYR A 935 -19.89 -4.99 19.58
N VAL A 936 -19.16 -3.94 19.22
CA VAL A 936 -19.36 -2.56 19.67
C VAL A 936 -19.64 -1.70 18.45
N LEU A 937 -20.80 -1.05 18.45
CA LEU A 937 -21.23 -0.10 17.43
C LEU A 937 -20.84 1.32 17.86
N LEU A 938 -20.33 2.09 16.91
CA LEU A 938 -20.29 3.54 16.97
C LEU A 938 -21.19 4.10 15.86
N SER A 939 -22.22 4.84 16.25
CA SER A 939 -23.32 5.25 15.38
C SER A 939 -23.52 6.76 15.38
N ASP A 940 -23.38 7.43 14.23
CA ASP A 940 -23.58 8.87 14.07
C ASP A 940 -24.96 9.29 14.58
N ASN A 941 -25.00 10.22 15.55
CA ASN A 941 -26.22 10.69 16.19
C ASN A 941 -26.86 11.90 15.48
N GLY A 942 -26.39 12.27 14.29
CA GLY A 942 -26.96 13.34 13.48
C GLY A 942 -26.73 14.76 14.03
N ALA A 943 -25.92 14.90 15.09
CA ALA A 943 -25.53 16.18 15.68
C ALA A 943 -24.00 16.36 15.75
N GLY A 944 -23.25 15.69 14.86
CA GLY A 944 -21.79 15.80 14.78
C GLY A 944 -21.00 14.97 15.80
N GLY A 945 -21.62 13.94 16.39
CA GLY A 945 -21.00 12.99 17.31
C GLY A 945 -21.59 11.59 17.14
N TYR A 946 -21.02 10.60 17.82
CA TYR A 946 -21.42 9.19 17.72
C TYR A 946 -21.91 8.67 19.07
N ASP A 947 -22.97 7.88 19.06
CA ASP A 947 -23.38 7.07 20.20
C ASP A 947 -22.61 5.73 20.17
N ILE A 948 -21.94 5.38 21.27
CA ILE A 948 -21.32 4.07 21.48
C ILE A 948 -22.39 3.11 22.04
N VAL A 949 -22.44 1.87 21.54
CA VAL A 949 -23.30 0.79 22.05
C VAL A 949 -22.54 -0.55 21.97
N PRO A 950 -22.27 -1.26 23.09
CA PRO A 950 -22.62 -0.94 24.47
C PRO A 950 -21.74 0.14 25.12
N ALA A 951 -22.35 1.19 25.67
CA ALA A 951 -21.62 2.34 26.23
C ALA A 951 -20.80 2.11 27.53
N PRO A 952 -21.23 1.32 28.54
CA PRO A 952 -20.58 1.37 29.87
C PRO A 952 -19.28 0.59 30.02
N VAL A 953 -18.88 -0.21 29.01
CA VAL A 953 -17.86 -1.26 29.16
C VAL A 953 -16.79 -1.26 28.07
N SER A 954 -17.08 -0.69 26.90
CA SER A 954 -16.08 -0.57 25.84
C SER A 954 -15.47 0.84 25.84
N PRO A 955 -14.13 0.97 25.87
CA PRO A 955 -13.46 2.27 25.71
C PRO A 955 -13.14 2.59 24.22
N GLU A 956 -13.82 1.92 23.29
CA GLU A 956 -13.69 2.16 21.84
C GLU A 956 -14.16 3.57 21.42
N SER A 957 -13.67 4.05 20.28
CA SER A 957 -13.86 5.44 19.82
C SER A 957 -13.75 5.54 18.29
N GLN A 958 -13.91 6.73 17.69
CA GLN A 958 -13.59 6.97 16.26
C GLN A 958 -12.16 6.57 15.87
N TYR A 959 -11.24 6.49 16.84
CA TYR A 959 -9.84 6.23 16.60
C TYR A 959 -9.58 4.72 16.47
N ILE A 960 -9.78 4.19 15.26
CA ILE A 960 -9.47 2.81 14.91
C ILE A 960 -7.95 2.65 14.94
N GLN A 961 -7.43 1.73 15.76
CA GLN A 961 -5.99 1.55 15.93
C GLN A 961 -5.33 0.99 14.68
N SER A 962 -4.03 1.23 14.53
CA SER A 962 -3.21 0.49 13.58
C SER A 962 -3.32 -1.02 13.86
N GLY A 963 -3.43 -1.84 12.81
CA GLY A 963 -3.62 -3.28 12.96
C GLY A 963 -4.99 -3.72 13.49
N GLN A 964 -5.94 -2.80 13.63
CA GLN A 964 -7.36 -3.08 13.88
C GLN A 964 -8.12 -3.08 12.55
N GLY A 965 -9.08 -3.99 12.39
CA GLY A 965 -10.10 -3.90 11.35
C GLY A 965 -11.47 -3.57 11.94
N PHE A 966 -12.35 -3.05 11.09
CA PHE A 966 -13.69 -2.59 11.44
C PHE A 966 -14.69 -3.03 10.36
N LEU A 967 -15.99 -3.03 10.64
CA LEU A 967 -17.01 -3.27 9.61
C LEU A 967 -17.88 -2.04 9.36
N VAL A 968 -18.30 -1.88 8.12
CA VAL A 968 -19.20 -0.83 7.64
C VAL A 968 -20.30 -1.42 6.75
N ARG A 969 -21.30 -0.61 6.41
CA ARG A 969 -22.46 -1.01 5.58
C ARG A 969 -22.76 0.03 4.50
N PRO A 970 -23.31 -0.37 3.35
CA PRO A 970 -23.80 0.57 2.35
C PRO A 970 -24.92 1.44 2.94
N ALA A 971 -24.97 2.72 2.55
CA ALA A 971 -26.01 3.68 2.97
C ALA A 971 -27.40 3.37 2.38
N THR A 972 -27.47 2.51 1.36
CA THR A 972 -28.72 2.06 0.75
C THR A 972 -28.54 0.61 0.32
N ASN A 973 -29.38 -0.28 0.84
CA ASN A 973 -29.30 -1.71 0.53
C ASN A 973 -29.61 -1.94 -0.96
N GLY A 974 -28.72 -2.66 -1.66
CA GLY A 974 -28.71 -2.82 -3.11
C GLY A 974 -27.75 -1.87 -3.85
N VAL A 975 -27.09 -0.93 -3.17
CA VAL A 975 -26.16 0.05 -3.78
C VAL A 975 -24.77 -0.09 -3.17
N SER A 976 -23.76 -0.40 -4.00
CA SER A 976 -22.35 -0.46 -3.56
C SER A 976 -21.81 0.92 -3.23
N GLY A 977 -20.98 1.02 -2.18
CA GLY A 977 -20.31 2.24 -1.77
C GLY A 977 -18.79 2.13 -1.80
N SER A 978 -18.11 3.18 -1.34
CA SER A 978 -16.66 3.19 -1.11
C SER A 978 -16.28 4.03 0.11
N ILE A 979 -15.17 3.65 0.74
CA ILE A 979 -14.46 4.43 1.76
C ILE A 979 -13.09 4.81 1.21
N THR A 980 -12.70 6.08 1.33
CA THR A 980 -11.33 6.54 1.11
C THR A 980 -10.77 7.06 2.43
N ILE A 981 -9.78 6.35 2.96
CA ILE A 981 -9.04 6.67 4.17
C ILE A 981 -7.78 7.41 3.73
N LYS A 982 -7.59 8.64 4.18
CA LYS A 982 -6.54 9.53 3.69
C LYS A 982 -5.32 9.55 4.58
N GLU A 983 -4.20 10.02 4.04
CA GLU A 983 -3.03 10.41 4.84
C GLU A 983 -3.40 11.42 5.95
N SER A 984 -4.34 12.32 5.67
CA SER A 984 -4.88 13.28 6.64
C SER A 984 -5.80 12.70 7.71
N ASP A 985 -6.30 11.47 7.55
CA ASP A 985 -7.17 10.82 8.54
C ASP A 985 -6.37 10.13 9.67
N LYS A 986 -5.04 10.08 9.56
CA LYS A 986 -4.15 9.57 10.61
C LYS A 986 -4.20 10.47 11.85
N SER A 987 -4.50 9.87 13.01
CA SER A 987 -4.62 10.59 14.28
C SER A 987 -3.34 10.58 15.09
N ALA A 988 -3.03 11.72 15.71
CA ALA A 988 -1.98 11.81 16.73
C ALA A 988 -2.39 11.20 18.07
N THR A 989 -3.70 11.00 18.31
CA THR A 989 -4.24 10.41 19.55
C THR A 989 -4.00 8.90 19.57
N PRO A 990 -3.24 8.37 20.56
CA PRO A 990 -3.11 6.93 20.72
C PRO A 990 -4.40 6.37 21.35
N ALA A 991 -5.28 5.78 20.54
CA ALA A 991 -6.26 4.84 21.05
C ALA A 991 -5.54 3.62 21.64
N MET A 992 -6.03 3.12 22.76
CA MET A 992 -5.31 2.17 23.62
C MET A 992 -6.09 0.87 23.87
N ASP A 993 -7.32 0.78 23.38
CA ASP A 993 -8.36 0.15 24.18
C ASP A 993 -8.64 -1.32 23.85
N VAL A 994 -8.59 -1.71 22.57
CA VAL A 994 -8.65 -3.14 22.13
C VAL A 994 -7.41 -3.94 22.54
N PHE A 995 -6.24 -3.31 22.48
CA PHE A 995 -4.95 -3.98 22.53
C PHE A 995 -4.18 -3.77 23.84
N ARG A 996 -4.80 -3.23 24.90
CA ARG A 996 -4.14 -3.01 26.20
C ARG A 996 -5.02 -3.39 27.38
N ALA A 997 -4.38 -3.73 28.49
CA ALA A 997 -4.99 -4.42 29.62
C ALA A 997 -5.76 -3.53 30.60
N ASN A 998 -5.69 -2.20 30.49
CA ASN A 998 -6.34 -1.33 31.46
C ASN A 998 -7.88 -1.39 31.34
N GLY A 999 -8.50 -1.62 32.50
CA GLY A 999 -9.90 -1.34 32.78
C GLY A 999 -10.08 0.09 33.31
N PRO A 1000 -11.22 0.40 33.96
CA PRO A 1000 -11.74 1.77 34.12
C PRO A 1000 -11.08 2.62 35.23
N THR A 1001 -9.78 2.48 35.46
CA THR A 1001 -9.06 3.14 36.58
C THR A 1001 -7.75 3.85 36.19
N ALA A 1002 -7.47 4.01 34.89
CA ALA A 1002 -6.37 4.86 34.43
C ALA A 1002 -6.89 6.28 34.11
N SER A 1003 -6.54 7.26 34.94
CA SER A 1003 -6.87 8.68 34.75
C SER A 1003 -6.02 9.35 33.66
N ILE A 1004 -6.13 8.85 32.42
CA ILE A 1004 -5.64 9.56 31.25
C ILE A 1004 -6.59 10.74 31.01
N PRO A 1005 -6.11 12.00 30.99
CA PRO A 1005 -6.94 13.16 30.63
C PRO A 1005 -7.13 13.23 29.11
N VAL A 1006 -7.73 12.18 28.53
CA VAL A 1006 -8.38 12.32 27.23
C VAL A 1006 -9.62 13.17 27.47
N THR A 1007 -9.74 14.29 26.78
CA THR A 1007 -11.06 14.83 26.42
C THR A 1007 -11.42 14.16 25.10
N PRO A 1008 -12.22 13.08 25.08
CA PRO A 1008 -12.66 12.50 23.82
C PRO A 1008 -13.53 13.56 23.15
N LEU A 1009 -13.39 13.77 21.84
CA LEU A 1009 -14.28 14.69 21.10
C LEU A 1009 -15.65 14.03 20.82
N PHE A 1010 -16.17 13.33 21.83
CA PHE A 1010 -17.48 12.71 21.85
C PHE A 1010 -18.27 13.32 22.98
N ALA A 1011 -19.52 13.62 22.68
CA ALA A 1011 -20.48 13.96 23.70
C ALA A 1011 -20.66 12.75 24.64
N ASP A 1012 -20.81 13.03 25.93
CA ASP A 1012 -21.07 12.07 27.02
C ASP A 1012 -22.06 10.96 26.58
N PRO A 1013 -21.93 9.69 26.99
CA PRO A 1013 -22.99 8.69 26.78
C PRO A 1013 -24.39 9.10 27.30
N SER A 1014 -24.48 10.17 28.12
CA SER A 1014 -25.73 10.87 28.48
C SER A 1014 -26.30 11.81 27.40
N SER A 1015 -25.52 12.25 26.41
CA SER A 1015 -25.87 13.32 25.45
C SER A 1015 -26.90 12.96 24.38
N GLY A 1016 -27.11 11.66 24.15
CA GLY A 1016 -28.24 11.17 23.37
C GLY A 1016 -29.47 11.06 24.27
N GLN A 1017 -30.59 11.69 23.89
CA GLN A 1017 -31.87 11.43 24.55
C GLN A 1017 -32.37 10.05 24.10
N GLY A 1018 -32.90 9.23 25.03
CA GLY A 1018 -33.31 7.86 24.72
C GLY A 1018 -33.36 6.89 25.91
N LEU A 1019 -33.58 5.61 25.60
CA LEU A 1019 -33.63 4.51 26.56
C LEU A 1019 -32.61 3.43 26.15
N ARG A 1020 -31.58 3.21 26.97
CA ARG A 1020 -30.62 2.11 26.80
C ARG A 1020 -31.11 0.87 27.55
N VAL A 1021 -30.95 -0.31 26.94
CA VAL A 1021 -31.33 -1.60 27.54
C VAL A 1021 -30.15 -2.56 27.41
N GLN A 1022 -29.54 -2.91 28.54
CA GLN A 1022 -28.41 -3.84 28.62
C GLN A 1022 -28.89 -5.22 29.03
N LEU A 1023 -28.44 -6.25 28.31
CA LEU A 1023 -28.58 -7.64 28.76
C LEU A 1023 -27.37 -7.99 29.65
N GLN A 1024 -27.64 -8.32 30.91
CA GLN A 1024 -26.63 -8.62 31.93
C GLN A 1024 -26.81 -10.03 32.51
N THR A 1025 -25.73 -10.61 33.04
CA THR A 1025 -25.76 -11.77 33.94
C THR A 1025 -24.93 -11.48 35.20
N THR A 1026 -25.36 -12.04 36.34
CA THR A 1026 -24.62 -11.94 37.60
C THR A 1026 -23.64 -13.12 37.74
N ASN A 1027 -22.39 -12.83 38.10
CA ASN A 1027 -21.36 -13.81 38.41
C ASN A 1027 -21.58 -14.44 39.80
N ALA A 1028 -20.90 -15.57 40.07
CA ALA A 1028 -20.95 -16.26 41.35
C ALA A 1028 -20.36 -15.45 42.53
N ASP A 1029 -19.58 -14.40 42.25
CA ASP A 1029 -19.05 -13.44 43.23
C ASP A 1029 -19.96 -12.21 43.45
N GLY A 1030 -21.10 -12.13 42.75
CA GLY A 1030 -22.00 -10.98 42.75
C GLY A 1030 -21.64 -9.87 41.76
N GLY A 1031 -20.54 -10.00 41.01
CA GLY A 1031 -20.19 -9.10 39.91
C GLY A 1031 -21.17 -9.19 38.74
N VAL A 1032 -21.11 -8.23 37.81
CA VAL A 1032 -22.04 -8.12 36.67
C VAL A 1032 -21.28 -8.17 35.35
N ASN A 1033 -21.64 -9.11 34.47
CA ASN A 1033 -21.21 -9.11 33.08
C ASN A 1033 -22.27 -8.42 32.22
N ILE A 1034 -21.88 -7.43 31.41
CA ILE A 1034 -22.70 -6.96 30.29
C ILE A 1034 -22.43 -7.86 29.08
N LEU A 1035 -23.49 -8.39 28.49
CA LEU A 1035 -23.44 -9.27 27.32
C LEU A 1035 -23.63 -8.48 26.03
N ASP A 1036 -24.61 -7.58 26.03
CA ASP A 1036 -25.08 -6.84 24.86
C ASP A 1036 -25.90 -5.60 25.29
N GLU A 1037 -26.09 -4.61 24.42
CA GLU A 1037 -26.91 -3.41 24.68
C GLU A 1037 -27.64 -2.97 23.40
N VAL A 1038 -28.83 -2.39 23.57
CA VAL A 1038 -29.54 -1.63 22.54
C VAL A 1038 -29.89 -0.23 23.06
N PHE A 1039 -30.07 0.72 22.14
CA PHE A 1039 -30.45 2.10 22.43
C PHE A 1039 -31.60 2.55 21.54
N ALA A 1040 -32.76 2.85 22.12
CA ALA A 1040 -33.82 3.58 21.43
C ALA A 1040 -33.58 5.08 21.65
N SER A 1041 -33.09 5.79 20.64
CA SER A 1041 -32.75 7.21 20.75
C SER A 1041 -33.80 8.11 20.10
N TYR A 1042 -34.08 9.22 20.76
CA TYR A 1042 -35.13 10.15 20.38
C TYR A 1042 -34.58 11.57 20.20
N ARG A 1043 -34.87 12.21 19.05
CA ARG A 1043 -34.66 13.65 18.82
C ARG A 1043 -35.72 14.16 17.87
N ASN A 1044 -36.13 15.41 18.02
CA ASN A 1044 -37.12 16.07 17.15
C ASN A 1044 -36.71 16.17 15.67
N THR A 1045 -35.43 15.94 15.34
CA THR A 1045 -34.88 15.94 13.97
C THR A 1045 -34.76 14.56 13.34
N TYR A 1046 -34.95 13.47 14.09
CA TYR A 1046 -34.93 12.11 13.53
C TYR A 1046 -36.22 11.80 12.75
N ALA A 1047 -36.17 10.84 11.82
CA ALA A 1047 -37.31 10.46 10.99
C ALA A 1047 -38.20 9.39 11.65
N GLU A 1048 -39.48 9.32 11.26
CA GLU A 1048 -40.39 8.22 11.64
C GLU A 1048 -40.07 6.91 10.90
N LYS A 1049 -39.58 7.01 9.67
CA LYS A 1049 -39.17 5.88 8.83
C LYS A 1049 -37.79 5.37 9.27
N ILE A 1050 -37.53 4.08 9.04
CA ILE A 1050 -36.17 3.54 9.11
C ILE A 1050 -35.32 4.23 8.04
N ASP A 1051 -34.16 4.78 8.40
CA ASP A 1051 -33.21 5.37 7.42
C ASP A 1051 -31.72 5.18 7.77
N GLY A 1052 -30.85 6.00 7.18
CA GLY A 1052 -29.40 5.89 7.33
C GLY A 1052 -28.89 6.12 8.75
N LEU A 1053 -29.69 6.75 9.62
CA LEU A 1053 -29.41 6.94 11.04
C LEU A 1053 -29.79 5.74 11.93
N ASP A 1054 -30.48 4.72 11.41
CA ASP A 1054 -30.72 3.47 12.13
C ASP A 1054 -29.54 2.50 11.94
N ALA A 1055 -29.14 1.85 13.03
CA ALA A 1055 -27.97 0.98 13.06
C ALA A 1055 -28.39 -0.49 13.27
N VAL A 1056 -28.47 -1.21 12.14
CA VAL A 1056 -28.83 -2.63 12.08
C VAL A 1056 -27.90 -3.46 12.96
N LYS A 1057 -28.45 -4.44 13.69
CA LYS A 1057 -27.71 -5.29 14.62
C LYS A 1057 -26.66 -6.13 13.88
N MET A 1058 -25.46 -6.20 14.46
CA MET A 1058 -24.48 -7.25 14.15
C MET A 1058 -24.53 -8.32 15.24
N GLU A 1059 -24.64 -9.58 14.85
CA GLU A 1059 -24.96 -10.67 15.78
C GLU A 1059 -23.70 -11.18 16.51
N ASN A 1060 -23.76 -11.23 17.84
CA ASN A 1060 -22.76 -11.91 18.66
C ASN A 1060 -22.89 -13.44 18.48
N VAL A 1061 -21.80 -14.19 18.70
CA VAL A 1061 -21.83 -15.67 18.64
C VAL A 1061 -22.58 -16.28 19.82
N GLU A 1062 -22.47 -15.63 20.99
CA GLU A 1062 -23.13 -15.99 22.25
C GLU A 1062 -24.51 -15.29 22.34
N GLU A 1063 -24.95 -14.88 23.53
CA GLU A 1063 -26.20 -14.14 23.74
C GLU A 1063 -26.32 -12.85 22.91
N ASN A 1064 -27.56 -12.54 22.50
CA ASN A 1064 -27.91 -11.33 21.77
C ASN A 1064 -29.16 -10.63 22.31
N VAL A 1065 -29.18 -9.31 22.20
CA VAL A 1065 -30.39 -8.47 22.25
C VAL A 1065 -30.41 -7.50 21.05
N ALA A 1066 -31.61 -7.25 20.52
CA ALA A 1066 -31.86 -6.25 19.47
C ALA A 1066 -33.21 -5.57 19.69
N ILE A 1067 -33.38 -4.34 19.19
CA ILE A 1067 -34.71 -3.78 18.92
C ILE A 1067 -35.20 -4.41 17.60
N ILE A 1068 -36.48 -4.79 17.50
CA ILE A 1068 -37.06 -5.33 16.26
C ILE A 1068 -38.21 -4.45 15.77
N ARG A 1069 -38.11 -4.02 14.51
CA ARG A 1069 -39.11 -3.20 13.81
C ARG A 1069 -39.19 -3.61 12.34
N GLU A 1070 -40.41 -3.77 11.80
CA GLU A 1070 -40.65 -4.07 10.37
C GLU A 1070 -39.85 -5.30 9.87
N GLY A 1071 -39.59 -6.28 10.75
CA GLY A 1071 -38.80 -7.48 10.49
C GLY A 1071 -37.28 -7.32 10.60
N GLN A 1072 -36.78 -6.09 10.71
CA GLN A 1072 -35.34 -5.78 10.85
C GLN A 1072 -34.94 -5.66 12.33
N THR A 1073 -33.67 -5.97 12.62
CA THR A 1073 -33.08 -5.93 13.98
C THR A 1073 -32.04 -4.82 14.10
N PHE A 1074 -32.03 -4.10 15.22
CA PHE A 1074 -31.20 -2.90 15.43
C PHE A 1074 -30.44 -2.93 16.77
N MET A 1075 -29.24 -2.34 16.80
CA MET A 1075 -28.54 -1.92 18.02
C MET A 1075 -28.91 -0.49 18.41
N VAL A 1076 -29.12 0.40 17.43
CA VAL A 1076 -29.71 1.71 17.64
C VAL A 1076 -30.91 1.88 16.71
N GLU A 1077 -32.06 2.15 17.29
CA GLU A 1077 -33.24 2.68 16.60
C GLU A 1077 -33.33 4.18 16.87
N ARG A 1078 -33.64 5.00 15.85
CA ARG A 1078 -33.77 6.45 15.99
C ARG A 1078 -35.16 6.93 15.54
N LYS A 1079 -35.83 7.70 16.40
CA LYS A 1079 -37.22 8.18 16.22
C LYS A 1079 -37.40 9.64 16.67
N PRO A 1080 -38.51 10.32 16.30
CA PRO A 1080 -38.93 11.56 16.94
C PRO A 1080 -39.09 11.44 18.46
N LEU A 1081 -39.37 12.55 19.14
CA LEU A 1081 -39.67 12.52 20.59
C LEU A 1081 -40.77 11.49 20.91
N PRO A 1082 -40.62 10.70 22.00
CA PRO A 1082 -41.48 9.56 22.27
C PRO A 1082 -42.91 9.97 22.60
N LYS A 1083 -43.85 9.07 22.34
CA LYS A 1083 -45.29 9.34 22.31
C LYS A 1083 -46.10 8.28 23.06
N GLU A 1084 -47.38 8.61 23.23
CA GLU A 1084 -48.41 7.75 23.78
C GLU A 1084 -48.58 6.46 22.96
N ASN A 1085 -48.32 5.31 23.60
CA ASN A 1085 -48.29 3.95 23.04
C ASN A 1085 -47.11 3.63 22.09
N ASP A 1086 -45.98 4.35 22.18
CA ASP A 1086 -44.75 3.89 21.52
C ASP A 1086 -44.27 2.57 22.14
N VAL A 1087 -43.91 1.61 21.28
CA VAL A 1087 -43.43 0.28 21.68
C VAL A 1087 -42.01 0.03 21.16
N ILE A 1088 -41.09 -0.29 22.07
CA ILE A 1088 -39.76 -0.82 21.78
C ILE A 1088 -39.83 -2.34 21.90
N SER A 1089 -40.11 -3.05 20.80
CA SER A 1089 -40.10 -4.51 20.79
C SER A 1089 -38.68 -5.04 20.86
N LEU A 1090 -38.39 -5.94 21.81
CA LEU A 1090 -37.06 -6.53 21.98
C LEU A 1090 -37.03 -7.94 21.38
N LYS A 1091 -35.95 -8.26 20.65
CA LYS A 1091 -35.62 -9.60 20.17
C LYS A 1091 -34.42 -10.14 20.95
N LEU A 1092 -34.56 -11.31 21.56
CA LEU A 1092 -33.45 -12.05 22.20
C LEU A 1092 -33.22 -13.40 21.50
N TRP A 1093 -31.97 -13.87 21.45
CA TRP A 1093 -31.63 -15.22 20.98
C TRP A 1093 -30.29 -15.68 21.54
N ASN A 1094 -29.97 -16.96 21.34
CA ASN A 1094 -28.82 -17.67 21.91
C ASN A 1094 -28.79 -17.65 23.47
N THR A 1095 -29.91 -17.32 24.12
CA THR A 1095 -30.04 -17.29 25.57
C THR A 1095 -29.99 -18.71 26.15
N LYS A 1096 -29.11 -18.89 27.14
CA LYS A 1096 -28.89 -20.14 27.87
C LYS A 1096 -29.85 -20.26 29.06
N ALA A 1097 -30.02 -21.46 29.62
CA ALA A 1097 -30.85 -21.69 30.81
C ALA A 1097 -30.20 -21.11 32.08
N GLN A 1098 -30.37 -19.80 32.31
CA GLN A 1098 -29.85 -19.06 33.45
C GLN A 1098 -30.73 -17.85 33.77
N THR A 1099 -30.38 -17.11 34.83
CA THR A 1099 -31.02 -15.83 35.18
C THR A 1099 -30.25 -14.66 34.56
N TYR A 1100 -30.97 -13.83 33.83
CA TYR A 1100 -30.51 -12.58 33.23
C TYR A 1100 -31.12 -11.38 33.95
N VAL A 1101 -30.54 -10.21 33.73
CA VAL A 1101 -31.07 -8.92 34.17
C VAL A 1101 -31.08 -7.96 33.00
N PHE A 1102 -32.20 -7.29 32.74
CA PHE A 1102 -32.18 -6.05 31.96
C PHE A 1102 -31.80 -4.90 32.90
N GLU A 1103 -30.69 -4.21 32.64
CA GLU A 1103 -30.49 -2.87 33.18
C GLU A 1103 -30.99 -1.87 32.14
N ILE A 1104 -32.07 -1.17 32.49
CA ILE A 1104 -32.74 -0.18 31.66
C ILE A 1104 -32.30 1.19 32.19
N ASN A 1105 -31.53 1.89 31.37
CA ASN A 1105 -30.92 3.18 31.70
C ASN A 1105 -31.54 4.28 30.83
N PRO A 1106 -32.46 5.09 31.38
CA PRO A 1106 -33.01 6.23 30.66
C PRO A 1106 -31.97 7.35 30.55
N VAL A 1107 -32.09 8.13 29.49
CA VAL A 1107 -31.13 9.18 29.16
C VAL A 1107 -31.91 10.42 28.72
N HIS A 1108 -31.92 11.46 29.56
CA HIS A 1108 -32.68 12.70 29.36
C HIS A 1108 -34.17 12.51 28.99
N LEU A 1109 -34.84 11.52 29.57
CA LEU A 1109 -36.29 11.27 29.39
C LEU A 1109 -37.19 11.77 30.55
N ALA A 1110 -36.59 12.42 31.54
CA ALA A 1110 -37.31 13.11 32.61
C ALA A 1110 -38.25 14.21 32.07
N GLY A 1111 -39.38 14.42 32.73
CA GLY A 1111 -40.35 15.46 32.34
C GLY A 1111 -41.13 15.20 31.04
N THR A 1112 -41.01 14.02 30.41
CA THR A 1112 -41.76 13.67 29.18
C THR A 1112 -43.26 13.42 29.40
N GLY A 1113 -43.69 13.19 30.65
CA GLY A 1113 -45.08 12.85 31.00
C GLY A 1113 -45.46 11.38 30.81
N LEU A 1114 -44.59 10.59 30.15
CA LEU A 1114 -44.77 9.16 29.89
C LEU A 1114 -44.31 8.31 31.08
N PHE A 1115 -44.98 7.18 31.28
CA PHE A 1115 -44.48 6.05 32.07
C PHE A 1115 -43.94 4.98 31.12
N ALA A 1116 -42.99 4.17 31.60
CA ALA A 1116 -42.42 3.06 30.86
C ALA A 1116 -42.67 1.72 31.57
N PHE A 1117 -43.01 0.70 30.80
CA PHE A 1117 -43.32 -0.64 31.31
C PHE A 1117 -42.68 -1.73 30.46
N VAL A 1118 -41.98 -2.68 31.09
CA VAL A 1118 -41.55 -3.92 30.45
C VAL A 1118 -42.69 -4.94 30.52
N GLU A 1119 -43.20 -5.37 29.37
CA GLU A 1119 -44.07 -6.53 29.27
C GLU A 1119 -43.23 -7.80 29.06
N ASP A 1120 -43.48 -8.83 29.87
CA ASP A 1120 -43.02 -10.20 29.67
C ASP A 1120 -44.20 -11.04 29.18
N LYS A 1121 -44.20 -11.45 27.91
CA LYS A 1121 -45.31 -12.20 27.28
C LYS A 1121 -45.36 -13.68 27.68
N TYR A 1122 -44.30 -14.21 28.29
CA TYR A 1122 -44.26 -15.58 28.80
C TYR A 1122 -44.89 -15.66 30.19
N LEU A 1123 -44.44 -14.81 31.11
CA LEU A 1123 -45.07 -14.66 32.44
C LEU A 1123 -46.41 -13.91 32.37
N LYS A 1124 -46.63 -13.18 31.28
CA LYS A 1124 -47.77 -12.26 31.01
C LYS A 1124 -47.85 -11.10 32.02
N THR A 1125 -46.72 -10.78 32.65
CA THR A 1125 -46.57 -9.74 33.67
C THR A 1125 -46.07 -8.43 33.08
N VAL A 1126 -46.45 -7.32 33.69
CA VAL A 1126 -45.98 -5.97 33.34
C VAL A 1126 -45.19 -5.39 34.52
N THR A 1127 -43.96 -4.95 34.28
CA THR A 1127 -43.06 -4.37 35.29
C THR A 1127 -42.79 -2.90 34.97
N PRO A 1128 -43.14 -1.94 35.86
CA PRO A 1128 -42.84 -0.53 35.65
C PRO A 1128 -41.33 -0.28 35.73
N VAL A 1129 -40.84 0.64 34.89
CA VAL A 1129 -39.44 1.12 34.89
C VAL A 1129 -39.42 2.64 34.82
N SER A 1130 -38.40 3.26 35.42
CA SER A 1130 -38.26 4.71 35.48
C SER A 1130 -37.70 5.28 34.17
N LEU A 1131 -38.16 6.48 33.80
CA LEU A 1131 -37.60 7.30 32.72
C LEU A 1131 -36.61 8.36 33.23
N GLU A 1132 -36.27 8.33 34.52
CA GLU A 1132 -35.36 9.30 35.15
C GLU A 1132 -34.12 8.64 35.79
N VAL A 1133 -34.23 7.38 36.23
CA VAL A 1133 -33.14 6.63 36.85
C VAL A 1133 -33.09 5.17 36.41
N LYS A 1134 -31.91 4.55 36.55
CA LYS A 1134 -31.67 3.15 36.21
C LYS A 1134 -32.65 2.19 36.89
N SER A 1135 -33.24 1.31 36.10
CA SER A 1135 -34.16 0.26 36.55
C SER A 1135 -33.56 -1.12 36.23
N LYS A 1136 -33.78 -2.12 37.10
CA LYS A 1136 -33.34 -3.51 36.86
C LYS A 1136 -34.52 -4.47 36.85
N VAL A 1137 -34.64 -5.26 35.79
CA VAL A 1137 -35.70 -6.27 35.60
C VAL A 1137 -35.05 -7.64 35.41
N SER A 1138 -35.08 -8.47 36.45
CA SER A 1138 -34.52 -9.83 36.44
C SER A 1138 -35.51 -10.82 35.81
N PHE A 1139 -35.02 -11.72 34.97
CA PHE A 1139 -35.81 -12.79 34.38
C PHE A 1139 -34.98 -14.07 34.22
N SER A 1140 -35.62 -15.24 34.30
CA SER A 1140 -34.96 -16.52 34.06
C SER A 1140 -35.40 -17.12 32.73
N ILE A 1141 -34.47 -17.84 32.11
CA ILE A 1141 -34.72 -18.83 31.06
C ILE A 1141 -34.67 -20.21 31.72
N THR A 1142 -35.64 -21.06 31.39
CA THR A 1142 -35.77 -22.41 31.97
C THR A 1142 -35.76 -23.46 30.86
N ASN A 1143 -35.99 -24.73 31.21
CA ASN A 1143 -36.17 -25.81 30.24
C ASN A 1143 -37.50 -25.71 29.45
N ASP A 1144 -38.36 -24.74 29.75
CA ASP A 1144 -39.55 -24.43 28.93
C ASP A 1144 -39.13 -23.55 27.72
N PRO A 1145 -39.28 -24.03 26.47
CA PRO A 1145 -38.96 -23.24 25.27
C PRO A 1145 -39.76 -21.93 25.17
N ALA A 1146 -40.95 -21.84 25.79
CA ALA A 1146 -41.72 -20.61 25.82
C ALA A 1146 -41.02 -19.49 26.62
N SER A 1147 -40.19 -19.84 27.61
CA SER A 1147 -39.37 -18.88 28.37
C SER A 1147 -38.23 -18.29 27.53
N ALA A 1148 -37.74 -19.03 26.52
CA ALA A 1148 -36.67 -18.64 25.60
C ALA A 1148 -37.18 -18.01 24.28
N ARG A 1149 -38.48 -17.67 24.19
CA ARG A 1149 -39.06 -17.05 22.99
C ARG A 1149 -38.37 -15.74 22.63
N SER A 1150 -37.97 -15.60 21.37
CA SER A 1150 -37.25 -14.42 20.92
C SER A 1150 -38.05 -13.13 21.02
N ASP A 1151 -39.39 -13.20 20.95
CA ASP A 1151 -40.32 -12.07 21.00
C ASP A 1151 -40.92 -11.79 22.40
N ARG A 1152 -40.36 -12.43 23.45
CA ARG A 1152 -40.90 -12.45 24.83
C ARG A 1152 -41.07 -11.05 25.45
N PHE A 1153 -40.22 -10.09 25.13
CA PHE A 1153 -40.17 -8.80 25.82
C PHE A 1153 -40.46 -7.61 24.90
N GLN A 1154 -41.12 -6.59 25.46
CA GLN A 1154 -41.22 -5.27 24.85
C GLN A 1154 -41.37 -4.19 25.92
N ILE A 1155 -40.92 -2.96 25.62
CA ILE A 1155 -41.09 -1.80 26.48
C ILE A 1155 -42.17 -0.91 25.88
N ILE A 1156 -43.17 -0.54 26.67
CA ILE A 1156 -44.33 0.28 26.27
C ILE A 1156 -44.23 1.64 26.97
N LEU A 1157 -44.37 2.73 26.21
CA LEU A 1157 -44.40 4.11 26.71
C LEU A 1157 -45.84 4.66 26.68
N THR A 1158 -46.35 5.17 27.80
CA THR A 1158 -47.77 5.56 27.91
C THR A 1158 -48.04 6.46 29.13
N HIS A 1159 -48.96 7.42 29.01
CA HIS A 1159 -49.54 8.23 30.09
C HIS A 1159 -50.51 7.43 30.98
N ARG A 1160 -50.92 6.23 30.55
CA ARG A 1160 -51.88 5.33 31.20
C ARG A 1160 -51.21 4.04 31.67
N LEU A 1161 -51.88 3.27 32.53
CA LEU A 1161 -51.51 1.86 32.69
C LEU A 1161 -51.82 1.08 31.39
N PRO A 1162 -50.96 0.14 30.98
CA PRO A 1162 -51.31 -0.82 29.93
C PRO A 1162 -52.50 -1.70 30.36
N ASP A 1163 -53.48 -1.89 29.47
CA ASP A 1163 -54.66 -2.75 29.70
C ASP A 1163 -54.29 -4.20 30.09
N VAL A 1164 -53.08 -4.65 29.76
CA VAL A 1164 -52.53 -5.97 30.12
C VAL A 1164 -52.55 -6.22 31.63
N LEU A 1165 -52.45 -5.18 32.46
CA LEU A 1165 -52.61 -5.27 33.92
C LEU A 1165 -54.01 -5.71 34.38
N THR A 1166 -55.00 -5.76 33.48
CA THR A 1166 -56.32 -6.35 33.75
C THR A 1166 -56.37 -7.88 33.59
N LYS A 1167 -55.33 -8.53 33.02
CA LYS A 1167 -55.44 -9.93 32.56
C LYS A 1167 -54.59 -10.99 33.26
N VAL A 1168 -53.42 -10.71 33.83
CA VAL A 1168 -52.63 -11.75 34.53
C VAL A 1168 -51.96 -11.26 35.81
N SER A 1169 -52.74 -11.22 36.89
CA SER A 1169 -52.24 -11.49 38.25
C SER A 1169 -53.39 -11.88 39.18
N ASP A 1170 -53.50 -13.18 39.48
CA ASP A 1170 -54.39 -13.66 40.55
C ASP A 1170 -53.90 -13.20 41.95
N LYS A 1171 -52.64 -12.74 42.05
CA LYS A 1171 -52.09 -12.15 43.27
C LYS A 1171 -52.46 -10.67 43.36
N SER A 1172 -53.35 -10.36 44.28
CA SER A 1172 -53.77 -9.00 44.64
C SER A 1172 -52.64 -8.22 45.33
N ASN A 1173 -52.12 -7.16 44.70
CA ASN A 1173 -50.94 -6.42 45.18
C ASN A 1173 -51.11 -4.90 45.04
N ILE A 1174 -50.19 -4.12 45.63
CA ILE A 1174 -50.05 -2.67 45.40
C ILE A 1174 -48.56 -2.37 45.20
N THR A 1175 -48.20 -1.76 44.08
CA THR A 1175 -46.82 -1.32 43.79
C THR A 1175 -46.78 0.18 43.53
N ALA A 1176 -45.63 0.80 43.72
CA ALA A 1176 -45.47 2.25 43.69
C ALA A 1176 -44.29 2.64 42.79
N TYR A 1177 -44.51 3.62 41.90
CA TYR A 1177 -43.55 4.03 40.87
C TYR A 1177 -43.69 5.52 40.51
N PRO A 1178 -42.61 6.22 40.11
CA PRO A 1178 -41.21 5.78 40.18
C PRO A 1178 -40.77 5.56 41.63
N ASN A 1179 -39.79 4.68 41.82
CA ASN A 1179 -39.16 4.39 43.11
C ASN A 1179 -37.67 4.09 42.84
N PRO A 1180 -36.73 5.02 43.14
CA PRO A 1180 -36.91 6.27 43.87
C PRO A 1180 -37.92 7.25 43.25
N VAL A 1181 -38.63 7.98 44.10
CA VAL A 1181 -39.49 9.10 43.69
C VAL A 1181 -38.60 10.30 43.42
N HIS A 1182 -38.83 10.94 42.28
CA HIS A 1182 -38.26 12.23 41.94
C HIS A 1182 -39.41 13.23 41.75
N GLY A 1183 -39.25 14.44 42.28
CA GLY A 1183 -40.37 15.39 42.42
C GLY A 1183 -41.40 14.94 43.46
N HIS A 1184 -42.60 15.52 43.40
CA HIS A 1184 -43.62 15.39 44.44
C HIS A 1184 -44.79 14.48 44.06
N THR A 1185 -44.60 13.54 43.13
CA THR A 1185 -45.70 12.73 42.58
C THR A 1185 -45.30 11.27 42.45
N ILE A 1186 -46.15 10.35 42.94
CA ILE A 1186 -45.94 8.91 42.81
C ILE A 1186 -47.24 8.22 42.39
N GLN A 1187 -47.16 7.27 41.45
CA GLN A 1187 -48.29 6.44 41.04
C GLN A 1187 -48.36 5.16 41.86
N LEU A 1188 -49.55 4.81 42.34
CA LEU A 1188 -49.83 3.56 43.03
C LEU A 1188 -50.64 2.64 42.13
N ALA A 1189 -50.02 1.58 41.60
CA ALA A 1189 -50.73 0.54 40.87
C ALA A 1189 -51.40 -0.43 41.85
N PHE A 1190 -52.71 -0.30 42.02
CA PHE A 1190 -53.55 -1.29 42.71
C PHE A 1190 -53.83 -2.41 41.71
N VAL A 1191 -53.39 -3.65 41.99
CA VAL A 1191 -53.59 -4.82 41.12
C VAL A 1191 -54.59 -5.76 41.77
N ASN A 1192 -55.70 -6.02 41.07
CA ASN A 1192 -56.81 -6.86 41.52
C ASN A 1192 -57.23 -6.57 42.98
N LYS A 1193 -57.60 -5.31 43.26
CA LYS A 1193 -58.05 -4.84 44.59
C LYS A 1193 -59.55 -4.56 44.59
N GLU A 1194 -60.19 -4.73 45.74
CA GLU A 1194 -61.63 -4.47 45.90
C GLU A 1194 -61.96 -2.98 45.76
N GLN A 1195 -63.17 -2.66 45.30
CA GLN A 1195 -63.68 -1.30 45.35
C GLN A 1195 -63.80 -0.84 46.82
N GLY A 1196 -63.24 0.32 47.15
CA GLY A 1196 -63.22 0.81 48.52
C GLY A 1196 -62.24 1.95 48.77
N LEU A 1197 -62.27 2.50 49.98
CA LEU A 1197 -61.35 3.52 50.44
C LEU A 1197 -60.06 2.86 50.96
N TYR A 1198 -58.91 3.32 50.50
CA TYR A 1198 -57.58 2.91 50.95
C TYR A 1198 -56.86 4.08 51.62
N SER A 1199 -56.40 3.89 52.86
CA SER A 1199 -55.54 4.83 53.57
C SER A 1199 -54.10 4.60 53.15
N VAL A 1200 -53.52 5.60 52.49
CA VAL A 1200 -52.11 5.66 52.12
C VAL A 1200 -51.34 6.45 53.17
N GLU A 1201 -50.21 5.93 53.61
CA GLU A 1201 -49.31 6.52 54.59
C GLU A 1201 -47.86 6.47 54.10
N ILE A 1202 -47.12 7.57 54.27
CA ILE A 1202 -45.66 7.60 54.15
C ILE A 1202 -45.10 7.64 55.57
N ILE A 1203 -44.21 6.70 55.88
CA ILE A 1203 -43.60 6.50 57.20
C ILE A 1203 -42.10 6.73 57.09
N ASN A 1204 -41.50 7.56 57.94
CA ASN A 1204 -40.05 7.82 57.92
C ASN A 1204 -39.23 6.72 58.64
N GLY A 1205 -37.90 6.83 58.59
CA GLY A 1205 -36.98 5.90 59.25
C GLY A 1205 -37.10 5.82 60.79
N SER A 1206 -37.80 6.74 61.45
CA SER A 1206 -38.13 6.68 62.89
C SER A 1206 -39.55 6.16 63.17
N GLY A 1207 -40.25 5.62 62.16
CA GLY A 1207 -41.58 5.01 62.30
C GLY A 1207 -42.74 6.01 62.36
N GLN A 1208 -42.48 7.30 62.12
CA GLN A 1208 -43.50 8.36 62.16
C GLN A 1208 -44.21 8.49 60.81
N VAL A 1209 -45.55 8.55 60.83
CA VAL A 1209 -46.35 8.86 59.63
C VAL A 1209 -46.18 10.34 59.27
N VAL A 1210 -45.43 10.62 58.20
CA VAL A 1210 -45.13 11.98 57.72
C VAL A 1210 -46.10 12.49 56.66
N LEU A 1211 -46.88 11.59 56.04
CA LEU A 1211 -48.00 11.92 55.16
C LEU A 1211 -49.08 10.85 55.31
N ARG A 1212 -50.35 11.24 55.36
CA ARG A 1212 -51.50 10.33 55.22
C ARG A 1212 -52.49 10.93 54.22
N LYS A 1213 -53.00 10.13 53.28
CA LYS A 1213 -54.06 10.47 52.33
C LYS A 1213 -55.01 9.28 52.16
N ASN A 1214 -56.31 9.56 52.01
CA ASN A 1214 -57.28 8.54 51.64
C ASN A 1214 -57.47 8.57 50.11
N LEU A 1215 -57.46 7.39 49.49
CA LEU A 1215 -57.65 7.17 48.06
C LEU A 1215 -58.90 6.31 47.83
N GLN A 1216 -59.79 6.75 46.94
CA GLN A 1216 -61.00 6.00 46.61
C GLN A 1216 -60.73 5.10 45.40
N HIS A 1217 -60.51 3.81 45.64
CA HIS A 1217 -60.31 2.83 44.58
C HIS A 1217 -61.66 2.41 43.98
N SER A 1218 -61.73 2.37 42.65
CA SER A 1218 -62.90 1.92 41.88
C SER A 1218 -63.06 0.41 41.86
N GLY A 1219 -62.03 -0.33 42.28
CA GLY A 1219 -61.97 -1.79 42.17
C GLY A 1219 -61.27 -2.26 40.89
N GLY A 1220 -60.87 -3.53 40.88
CA GLY A 1220 -60.08 -4.13 39.79
C GLY A 1220 -58.62 -3.70 39.84
N THR A 1221 -57.99 -3.53 38.67
CA THR A 1221 -56.62 -3.06 38.52
C THR A 1221 -56.58 -1.65 37.95
N VAL A 1222 -56.12 -0.66 38.73
CA VAL A 1222 -56.08 0.77 38.35
C VAL A 1222 -54.89 1.46 39.03
N ALA A 1223 -54.25 2.44 38.38
CA ALA A 1223 -53.27 3.32 39.01
C ALA A 1223 -53.94 4.55 39.62
N GLN A 1224 -53.47 4.99 40.79
CA GLN A 1224 -53.91 6.24 41.39
C GLN A 1224 -52.72 7.11 41.76
N THR A 1225 -52.79 8.38 41.36
CA THR A 1225 -51.75 9.38 41.58
C THR A 1225 -51.80 9.90 43.01
N LEU A 1226 -50.67 9.81 43.69
CA LEU A 1226 -50.47 10.33 45.03
C LEU A 1226 -49.49 11.50 44.97
N GLU A 1227 -50.01 12.72 44.99
CA GLU A 1227 -49.16 13.89 45.26
C GLU A 1227 -48.59 13.80 46.68
N LEU A 1228 -47.28 13.77 46.78
CA LEU A 1228 -46.52 13.90 48.02
C LEU A 1228 -46.49 15.37 48.48
N SER A 1229 -46.05 15.60 49.71
CA SER A 1229 -45.92 16.96 50.25
C SER A 1229 -44.56 17.55 49.87
N SER A 1230 -44.53 18.82 49.44
CA SER A 1230 -43.29 19.58 49.18
C SER A 1230 -42.45 19.91 50.43
N LYS A 1231 -42.75 19.25 51.55
CA LYS A 1231 -42.03 19.31 52.83
C LYS A 1231 -41.40 17.96 53.22
N LEU A 1232 -41.50 16.94 52.37
CA LEU A 1232 -40.75 15.69 52.55
C LEU A 1232 -39.32 15.90 52.05
N SER A 1233 -38.35 15.60 52.92
CA SER A 1233 -36.93 15.59 52.57
C SER A 1233 -36.56 14.35 51.76
N ALA A 1234 -35.46 14.41 51.01
CA ALA A 1234 -34.81 13.21 50.48
C ALA A 1234 -34.49 12.21 51.62
N GLY A 1235 -34.63 10.91 51.35
CA GLY A 1235 -34.40 9.85 52.33
C GLY A 1235 -35.19 8.56 52.08
N ALA A 1236 -35.01 7.60 52.97
CA ALA A 1236 -35.71 6.31 52.96
C ALA A 1236 -36.98 6.36 53.82
N TYR A 1237 -38.07 5.85 53.25
CA TYR A 1237 -39.41 5.81 53.80
C TYR A 1237 -40.05 4.43 53.59
N GLN A 1238 -41.20 4.18 54.23
CA GLN A 1238 -42.10 3.09 53.90
C GLN A 1238 -43.45 3.67 53.49
N LEU A 1239 -43.90 3.34 52.28
CA LEU A 1239 -45.27 3.57 51.83
C LEU A 1239 -46.14 2.41 52.36
N ARG A 1240 -47.09 2.69 53.26
CA ARG A 1240 -48.08 1.71 53.72
C ARG A 1240 -49.45 2.05 53.13
N VAL A 1241 -50.08 1.11 52.46
CA VAL A 1241 -51.42 1.25 51.87
C VAL A 1241 -52.34 0.22 52.50
N SER A 1242 -53.28 0.69 53.33
CA SER A 1242 -54.22 -0.14 54.09
C SER A 1242 -55.65 0.05 53.61
N GLY A 1243 -56.40 -1.03 53.43
CA GLY A 1243 -57.83 -0.95 53.09
C GLY A 1243 -58.49 -2.31 53.07
N LYS A 1244 -59.55 -2.45 52.26
CA LYS A 1244 -60.27 -3.72 52.13
C LYS A 1244 -59.36 -4.79 51.51
N GLY A 1245 -59.23 -5.93 52.18
CA GLY A 1245 -58.24 -6.97 51.84
C GLY A 1245 -56.85 -6.81 52.50
N GLY A 1246 -56.67 -5.88 53.45
CA GLY A 1246 -55.48 -5.80 54.31
C GLY A 1246 -54.56 -4.60 54.02
N SER A 1247 -53.28 -4.73 54.40
CA SER A 1247 -52.27 -3.68 54.25
C SER A 1247 -51.06 -4.18 53.46
N THR A 1248 -50.66 -3.42 52.44
CA THR A 1248 -49.42 -3.63 51.68
C THR A 1248 -48.41 -2.55 52.08
N THR A 1249 -47.17 -2.93 52.35
CA THR A 1249 -46.07 -1.99 52.61
C THR A 1249 -45.02 -2.10 51.50
N VAL A 1250 -44.67 -0.96 50.90
CA VAL A 1250 -43.66 -0.84 49.85
C VAL A 1250 -42.51 0.03 50.40
N PRO A 1251 -41.25 -0.44 50.41
CA PRO A 1251 -40.11 0.42 50.75
C PRO A 1251 -39.96 1.50 49.67
N LEU A 1252 -39.77 2.75 50.09
CA LEU A 1252 -39.78 3.91 49.20
C LEU A 1252 -38.55 4.79 49.44
N LEU A 1253 -37.81 5.10 48.37
CA LEU A 1253 -36.80 6.17 48.42
C LEU A 1253 -37.41 7.45 47.82
N ILE A 1254 -37.17 8.59 48.46
CA ILE A 1254 -37.48 9.92 47.90
C ILE A 1254 -36.13 10.63 47.71
N ASN A 1255 -35.92 11.24 46.55
CA ASN A 1255 -34.68 11.93 46.16
C ASN A 1255 -34.91 13.43 45.97
#